data_AF-A0A927VV83-F1
#
_entry.id   AF-A0A927VV83-F1
#
_cell.length_a   1.000
_cell.length_b   1.000
_cell.length_c   1.000
_cell.angle_alpha   90.00
_cell.angle_beta   90.00
_cell.angle_gamma   90.00
#
_symmetry.space_group_name_H-M   'P 1'
#
loop_
_entity.id
_entity.type
_entity.pdbx_description
1 polymer ?
#
loop_
_entity_poly.entity_id
_entity_poly.type
_entity_poly.pdbx_seq_one_letter_code
_entity_poly.pdbx_strand_id
1 'polypeptide(L)'
;MMGIDNNRQEIKNKLRQYYDGRIVRKDLTKGIKSGANVPIYVLEFLLGQYCSSDDEAIIAEGAETVKRILSENFVRPDEAQKVLALLRERGSYTVIDRLTVHLNIKEDRYEAEFSNLGLKGIPINSDYPSQYDRLLCGGIWCILQLDYEYIEEDKKASPIHIRKLTPIQMPYIDMEELKAGRSHFSKEEWIDILIRSTGMEPDRFTEREKWLLLARMIPLIENNFNLCELGPRSTGKSHLYKEISPNSILVSGGQTTVANLFYNMSNKSMGLVGLWDCVAFDEVAGITFKDKDGIQIMKDYMASGSFARGKDEKVGRASMVFVGNINQSVSALLRHSNLFAPFPTAMSTDTAFLDRMHCYIPGWEIPKYRPDFFTDDYGFISDYLAEFMKEMRKVSFGDAIDKYFSLGSNLNQRDSIAVRKLVSGFTKLLYPDGLYSKDDIEEVLRYSLELRRRVKEQLKRIGGVEFYDVNFSYIDKETYNEHYVNVMEKDQSTVIRETSQREMGIVNDINEDCEFSITAIQNAFDCKEIKAERIPAVFPKLGSEIIDENILPIISGDDLRFLLKEKEILHYMENATAYIKSEGESIRVLRGNLYVSNQRVSFVSCNSVDEITWQNVVKYVIHNHEKYPDIIEIQGRRRKLYLQLPNAVQTCNLFNIIRDSINKNDSEEATESQRLEMKYFEKETLNAYAFSLKIMSQYDLPEEMKISLNEMIDSLDRLDTALRKNPTYEEQTHRFFTYYVPETMRLIDSYLEYDNVEVADNRLNPVYDEVMNSINQVTKASTQRTEEIYLMATMSTMAKAEALQKIMNQDGYGEGDEPWKN
;
A
#
# COMPACT_ATOMS: atom_id res chain seq x y z
N MET A 1 -8.17 -28.76 -19.17
CA MET A 1 -7.37 -28.63 -20.41
C MET A 1 -8.27 -28.34 -21.62
N MET A 2 -9.23 -29.18 -22.01
CA MET A 2 -10.11 -28.92 -23.17
C MET A 2 -10.86 -27.56 -23.19
N GLY A 3 -11.27 -27.03 -22.03
CA GLY A 3 -11.95 -25.71 -21.98
C GLY A 3 -11.04 -24.50 -22.16
N ILE A 4 -9.76 -24.61 -21.79
CA ILE A 4 -8.78 -23.50 -21.88
C ILE A 4 -8.31 -23.34 -23.34
N ASP A 5 -8.05 -24.46 -24.02
CA ASP A 5 -7.66 -24.45 -25.43
C ASP A 5 -8.77 -23.89 -26.33
N ASN A 6 -10.03 -24.13 -25.98
CA ASN A 6 -11.17 -23.60 -26.74
C ASN A 6 -11.27 -22.06 -26.64
N ASN A 7 -11.06 -21.50 -25.44
CA ASN A 7 -11.08 -20.05 -25.23
C ASN A 7 -9.91 -19.35 -25.94
N ARG A 8 -8.69 -19.93 -25.90
CA ARG A 8 -7.53 -19.40 -26.64
C ARG A 8 -7.78 -19.32 -28.14
N GLN A 9 -8.35 -20.39 -28.70
CA GLN A 9 -8.68 -20.42 -30.12
C GLN A 9 -9.78 -19.40 -30.48
N GLU A 10 -10.77 -19.21 -29.61
CA GLU A 10 -11.81 -18.19 -29.80
C GLU A 10 -11.24 -16.77 -29.78
N ILE A 11 -10.41 -16.42 -28.79
CA ILE A 11 -9.72 -15.13 -28.71
C ILE A 11 -8.88 -14.89 -29.97
N LYS A 12 -8.11 -15.91 -30.41
CA LYS A 12 -7.32 -15.83 -31.64
C LYS A 12 -8.18 -15.52 -32.86
N ASN A 13 -9.30 -16.23 -33.03
CA ASN A 13 -10.21 -16.03 -34.16
C ASN A 13 -10.82 -14.62 -34.16
N LYS A 14 -11.27 -14.14 -32.99
CA LYS A 14 -11.79 -12.76 -32.83
C LYS A 14 -10.71 -11.72 -33.14
N LEU A 15 -9.49 -11.90 -32.62
CA LEU A 15 -8.35 -11.02 -32.91
C LEU A 15 -8.05 -10.94 -34.41
N ARG A 16 -8.05 -12.08 -35.11
CA ARG A 16 -7.87 -12.13 -36.57
C ARG A 16 -9.01 -11.48 -37.33
N GLN A 17 -10.23 -11.53 -36.81
CA GLN A 17 -11.38 -10.92 -37.49
C GLN A 17 -11.41 -9.40 -37.33
N TYR A 18 -11.09 -8.87 -36.15
CA TYR A 18 -11.28 -7.45 -35.83
C TYR A 18 -9.98 -6.63 -35.75
N TYR A 19 -8.82 -7.28 -35.66
CA TYR A 19 -7.52 -6.63 -35.48
C TYR A 19 -6.43 -7.23 -36.38
N ASP A 20 -6.79 -7.74 -37.56
CA ASP A 20 -5.80 -8.30 -38.48
C ASP A 20 -4.74 -7.26 -38.87
N GLY A 21 -3.50 -7.71 -39.01
CA GLY A 21 -2.35 -6.83 -39.24
C GLY A 21 -1.97 -5.93 -38.05
N ARG A 22 -2.68 -5.98 -36.92
CA ARG A 22 -2.34 -5.29 -35.65
C ARG A 22 -1.88 -6.25 -34.55
N ILE A 23 -1.91 -7.55 -34.83
CA ILE A 23 -1.51 -8.62 -33.91
C ILE A 23 -0.25 -9.33 -34.39
N VAL A 24 0.47 -9.93 -33.45
CA VAL A 24 1.68 -10.72 -33.72
C VAL A 24 1.78 -11.88 -32.74
N ARG A 25 2.37 -12.98 -33.20
CA ARG A 25 2.76 -14.11 -32.38
C ARG A 25 3.96 -13.77 -31.50
N LYS A 26 3.78 -13.85 -30.18
CA LYS A 26 4.78 -13.40 -29.20
C LYS A 26 5.95 -14.37 -29.02
N ASP A 27 5.77 -15.66 -29.30
CA ASP A 27 6.83 -16.69 -29.28
C ASP A 27 7.97 -16.40 -30.26
N LEU A 28 7.65 -15.90 -31.45
CA LEU A 28 8.62 -15.60 -32.51
C LEU A 28 9.69 -14.60 -32.06
N THR A 29 9.33 -13.66 -31.18
CA THR A 29 10.27 -12.67 -30.64
C THR A 29 11.37 -13.33 -29.79
N LYS A 30 11.04 -14.39 -29.03
CA LYS A 30 11.97 -15.10 -28.14
C LYS A 30 13.09 -15.77 -28.92
N GLY A 31 12.75 -16.45 -30.02
CA GLY A 31 13.71 -17.14 -30.87
C GLY A 31 14.71 -16.18 -31.54
N ILE A 32 14.24 -15.02 -31.98
CA ILE A 32 15.05 -14.05 -32.74
C ILE A 32 15.93 -13.19 -31.82
N LYS A 33 15.44 -12.81 -30.63
CA LYS A 33 16.17 -11.96 -29.67
C LYS A 33 17.50 -12.57 -29.20
N SER A 34 17.64 -13.90 -29.28
CA SER A 34 18.88 -14.60 -28.94
C SER A 34 20.09 -14.19 -29.81
N GLY A 35 19.88 -13.61 -31.00
CA GLY A 35 20.94 -13.23 -31.95
C GLY A 35 21.26 -11.74 -32.04
N ALA A 36 20.39 -10.83 -31.55
CA ALA A 36 20.58 -9.39 -31.67
C ALA A 36 19.91 -8.61 -30.52
N ASN A 37 20.61 -7.62 -29.95
CA ASN A 37 20.10 -6.77 -28.87
C ASN A 37 19.23 -5.62 -29.42
N VAL A 38 18.10 -6.00 -30.01
CA VAL A 38 17.13 -5.10 -30.63
C VAL A 38 15.88 -4.98 -29.72
N PRO A 39 15.28 -3.78 -29.57
CA PRO A 39 14.04 -3.65 -28.81
C PRO A 39 12.91 -4.53 -29.36
N ILE A 40 12.06 -5.08 -28.47
CA ILE A 40 10.99 -6.01 -28.86
C ILE A 40 10.02 -5.38 -29.87
N TYR A 41 9.63 -4.12 -29.69
CA TYR A 41 8.72 -3.45 -30.62
C TYR A 41 9.26 -3.37 -32.06
N VAL A 42 10.58 -3.29 -32.26
CA VAL A 42 11.21 -3.32 -33.59
C VAL A 42 11.10 -4.71 -34.21
N LEU A 43 11.35 -5.75 -33.41
CA LEU A 43 11.19 -7.14 -33.85
C LEU A 43 9.74 -7.44 -34.24
N GLU A 44 8.79 -7.03 -33.40
CA GLU A 44 7.37 -7.25 -33.64
C GLU A 44 6.86 -6.51 -34.88
N PHE A 45 7.37 -5.31 -35.17
CA PHE A 45 7.05 -4.61 -36.40
C PHE A 45 7.50 -5.39 -37.64
N LEU A 46 8.74 -5.88 -37.65
CA LEU A 46 9.24 -6.69 -38.77
C LEU A 46 8.48 -8.01 -38.89
N LEU A 47 8.21 -8.68 -37.78
CA LEU A 47 7.41 -9.89 -37.75
C LEU A 47 5.97 -9.64 -38.24
N GLY A 48 5.35 -8.51 -37.89
CA GLY A 48 4.04 -8.14 -38.40
C GLY A 48 4.00 -7.99 -39.93
N GLN A 49 5.10 -7.57 -40.55
CA GLN A 49 5.21 -7.44 -42.02
C GLN A 49 5.42 -8.78 -42.73
N TYR A 50 6.22 -9.68 -42.16
CA TYR A 50 6.66 -10.91 -42.84
C TYR A 50 5.97 -12.19 -42.34
N CYS A 51 5.31 -12.16 -41.17
CA CYS A 51 4.70 -13.32 -40.51
C CYS A 51 3.19 -13.13 -40.29
N SER A 52 2.49 -12.45 -41.19
CA SER A 52 1.06 -12.16 -41.06
C SER A 52 0.13 -13.35 -41.34
N SER A 53 0.63 -14.43 -41.96
CA SER A 53 -0.13 -15.63 -42.29
C SER A 53 -0.42 -16.53 -41.07
N ASP A 54 -1.37 -17.47 -41.21
CA ASP A 54 -1.63 -18.56 -40.25
C ASP A 54 -0.94 -19.88 -40.63
N ASP A 55 -0.33 -19.95 -41.82
CA ASP A 55 0.45 -21.10 -42.25
C ASP A 55 1.83 -21.10 -41.55
N GLU A 56 2.07 -22.13 -40.74
CA GLU A 56 3.34 -22.32 -40.03
C GLU A 56 4.56 -22.33 -40.96
N ALA A 57 4.43 -22.80 -42.20
CA ALA A 57 5.53 -22.77 -43.17
C ALA A 57 5.87 -21.33 -43.59
N ILE A 58 4.85 -20.50 -43.84
CA ILE A 58 5.02 -19.09 -44.20
C ILE A 58 5.57 -18.30 -43.01
N ILE A 59 5.08 -18.58 -41.80
CA ILE A 59 5.58 -17.95 -40.57
C ILE A 59 7.07 -18.30 -40.36
N ALA A 60 7.46 -19.56 -40.54
CA ALA A 60 8.84 -19.99 -40.39
C ALA A 60 9.77 -19.30 -41.42
N GLU A 61 9.35 -19.22 -42.70
CA GLU A 61 10.10 -18.51 -43.74
C GLU A 61 10.19 -17.00 -43.46
N GLY A 62 9.09 -16.41 -42.99
CA GLY A 62 9.04 -15.00 -42.56
C GLY A 62 10.00 -14.73 -41.41
N ALA A 63 10.03 -15.60 -40.39
CA ALA A 63 10.93 -15.48 -39.25
C ALA A 63 12.41 -15.58 -39.67
N GLU A 64 12.76 -16.50 -40.57
CA GLU A 64 14.11 -16.59 -41.13
C GLU A 64 14.49 -15.35 -41.95
N THR A 65 13.54 -14.79 -42.70
CA THR A 65 13.73 -13.53 -43.42
C THR A 65 14.01 -12.37 -42.48
N VAL A 66 13.27 -12.27 -41.37
CA VAL A 66 13.52 -11.24 -40.33
C VAL A 66 14.89 -11.43 -39.68
N LYS A 67 15.28 -12.67 -39.35
CA LYS A 67 16.63 -12.96 -38.83
C LYS A 67 17.72 -12.49 -39.78
N ARG A 68 17.57 -12.77 -41.08
CA ARG A 68 18.51 -12.30 -42.12
C ARG A 68 18.58 -10.78 -42.17
N ILE A 69 17.43 -10.10 -42.24
CA ILE A 69 17.36 -8.63 -42.27
C ILE A 69 18.09 -8.02 -41.08
N LEU A 70 17.87 -8.54 -39.87
CA LEU A 70 18.53 -8.05 -38.66
C LEU A 70 20.03 -8.33 -38.68
N SER A 71 20.45 -9.54 -39.07
CA SER A 71 21.87 -9.90 -39.10
C SER A 71 22.69 -9.09 -40.11
N GLU A 72 22.07 -8.69 -41.23
CA GLU A 72 22.74 -7.97 -42.31
C GLU A 72 22.64 -6.44 -42.14
N ASN A 73 21.52 -5.92 -41.64
CA ASN A 73 21.25 -4.48 -41.67
C ASN A 73 21.27 -3.82 -40.28
N PHE A 74 21.16 -4.57 -39.17
CA PHE A 74 21.19 -3.95 -37.84
C PHE A 74 22.60 -3.47 -37.49
N VAL A 75 22.73 -2.17 -37.23
CA VAL A 75 24.02 -1.58 -36.90
C VAL A 75 24.33 -1.79 -35.43
N ARG A 76 25.39 -2.54 -35.15
CA ARG A 76 25.99 -2.59 -33.82
C ARG A 76 27.01 -1.45 -33.67
N PRO A 77 26.99 -0.68 -32.56
CA PRO A 77 27.88 0.48 -32.40
C PRO A 77 29.38 0.16 -32.57
N ASP A 78 29.82 -1.04 -32.18
CA ASP A 78 31.20 -1.54 -32.35
C ASP A 78 31.55 -1.90 -33.80
N GLU A 79 30.55 -2.23 -34.63
CA GLU A 79 30.73 -2.55 -36.05
C GLU A 79 30.45 -1.35 -36.99
N ALA A 80 30.17 -0.16 -36.45
CA ALA A 80 29.79 1.02 -37.23
C ALA A 80 30.78 1.33 -38.37
N GLN A 81 32.10 1.31 -38.10
CA GLN A 81 33.12 1.57 -39.12
C GLN A 81 33.16 0.53 -40.24
N LYS A 82 32.84 -0.73 -39.94
CA LYS A 82 32.74 -1.80 -40.94
C LYS A 82 31.55 -1.56 -41.87
N VAL A 83 30.41 -1.13 -41.31
CA VAL A 83 29.22 -0.76 -42.11
C VAL A 83 29.53 0.44 -43.01
N LEU A 84 30.23 1.47 -42.50
CA LEU A 84 30.64 2.62 -43.30
C LEU A 84 31.62 2.25 -44.43
N ALA A 85 32.56 1.34 -44.17
CA ALA A 85 33.46 0.83 -45.20
C ALA A 85 32.69 0.08 -46.30
N LEU A 86 31.75 -0.79 -45.93
CA LEU A 86 30.88 -1.50 -46.87
C LEU A 86 30.01 -0.54 -47.69
N LEU A 87 29.45 0.50 -47.05
CA LEU A 87 28.68 1.55 -47.72
C LEU A 87 29.53 2.29 -48.76
N ARG A 88 30.78 2.64 -48.42
CA ARG A 88 31.73 3.26 -49.36
C ARG A 88 32.10 2.34 -50.52
N GLU A 89 32.37 1.06 -50.26
CA GLU A 89 32.79 0.10 -51.28
C GLU A 89 31.65 -0.27 -52.24
N ARG A 90 30.43 -0.41 -51.72
CA ARG A 90 29.25 -0.80 -52.51
C ARG A 90 28.50 0.38 -53.12
N GLY A 91 28.78 1.60 -52.66
CA GLY A 91 28.08 2.82 -53.05
C GLY A 91 26.68 2.98 -52.45
N SER A 92 26.02 1.90 -52.03
CA SER A 92 24.75 1.94 -51.30
C SER A 92 24.65 0.81 -50.28
N TYR A 93 23.96 1.07 -49.17
CA TYR A 93 23.77 0.09 -48.10
C TYR A 93 22.49 0.37 -47.30
N THR A 94 21.80 -0.69 -46.87
CA THR A 94 20.62 -0.56 -46.02
C THR A 94 21.02 -0.80 -44.57
N VAL A 95 20.55 0.06 -43.66
CA VAL A 95 20.84 -0.03 -42.23
C VAL A 95 19.57 0.12 -41.40
N ILE A 96 19.54 -0.52 -40.24
CA ILE A 96 18.54 -0.30 -39.19
C ILE A 96 19.24 0.45 -38.06
N ASP A 97 18.84 1.69 -37.85
CA ASP A 97 19.40 2.58 -36.83
C ASP A 97 18.31 3.50 -36.26
N ARG A 98 18.57 4.06 -35.09
CA ARG A 98 17.75 5.10 -34.49
C ARG A 98 18.20 6.47 -35.00
N LEU A 99 17.28 7.19 -35.63
CA LEU A 99 17.54 8.48 -36.25
C LEU A 99 16.87 9.61 -35.48
N THR A 100 17.63 10.65 -35.15
CA THR A 100 17.12 11.92 -34.62
C THR A 100 17.38 13.03 -35.63
N VAL A 101 16.47 13.98 -35.80
CA VAL A 101 16.61 15.09 -36.75
C VAL A 101 16.60 16.42 -36.02
N HIS A 102 17.44 17.34 -36.49
CA HIS A 102 17.55 18.70 -35.99
C HIS A 102 17.45 19.70 -37.15
N LEU A 103 16.84 20.86 -36.89
CA LEU A 103 16.87 21.98 -37.83
C LEU A 103 18.19 22.74 -37.66
N ASN A 104 19.07 22.69 -38.66
CA ASN A 104 20.25 23.53 -38.73
C ASN A 104 19.86 24.90 -39.31
N ILE A 105 19.57 25.84 -38.42
CA ILE A 105 19.14 27.21 -38.78
C ILE A 105 20.24 27.97 -39.55
N LYS A 106 21.53 27.62 -39.37
CA LYS A 106 22.64 28.32 -40.05
C LYS A 106 22.69 28.00 -41.53
N GLU A 107 22.33 26.77 -41.89
CA GLU A 107 22.36 26.27 -43.26
C GLU A 107 20.95 26.06 -43.83
N ASP A 108 19.91 26.48 -43.09
CA ASP A 108 18.49 26.37 -43.42
C ASP A 108 18.09 24.98 -43.94
N ARG A 109 18.52 23.93 -43.24
CA ARG A 109 18.21 22.54 -43.60
C ARG A 109 18.03 21.63 -42.40
N TYR A 110 17.35 20.51 -42.61
CA TYR A 110 17.28 19.43 -41.63
C TYR A 110 18.50 18.54 -41.72
N GLU A 111 19.05 18.18 -40.56
CA GLU A 111 20.19 17.29 -40.42
C GLU A 111 19.86 16.16 -39.46
N ALA A 112 20.22 14.95 -39.86
CA ALA A 112 20.00 13.73 -39.11
C ALA A 112 21.26 13.32 -38.33
N GLU A 113 21.02 12.73 -37.15
CA GLU A 113 21.97 12.11 -36.27
C GLU A 113 21.60 10.63 -36.09
N PHE A 114 22.56 9.75 -36.36
CA PHE A 114 22.44 8.30 -36.27
C PHE A 114 23.02 7.83 -34.94
N SER A 115 22.22 7.10 -34.16
CA SER A 115 22.61 6.63 -32.83
C SER A 115 23.73 5.61 -32.88
N ASN A 116 23.60 4.56 -33.69
CA ASN A 116 24.53 3.44 -33.69
C ASN A 116 25.69 3.63 -34.68
N LEU A 117 25.43 4.22 -35.86
CA LEU A 117 26.50 4.60 -36.79
C LEU A 117 27.35 5.76 -36.27
N GLY A 118 26.84 6.56 -35.33
CA GLY A 118 27.54 7.71 -34.76
C GLY A 118 27.74 8.87 -35.75
N LEU A 119 26.96 8.91 -36.84
CA LEU A 119 26.99 9.99 -37.82
C LEU A 119 26.17 11.18 -37.35
N LYS A 120 26.63 12.39 -37.63
CA LYS A 120 25.95 13.65 -37.33
C LYS A 120 26.02 14.59 -38.52
N GLY A 121 25.04 15.49 -38.63
CA GLY A 121 25.03 16.52 -39.67
C GLY A 121 24.69 15.97 -41.07
N ILE A 122 24.01 14.82 -41.15
CA ILE A 122 23.65 14.21 -42.44
C ILE A 122 22.39 14.89 -42.98
N PRO A 123 22.41 15.55 -44.15
CA PRO A 123 21.22 16.22 -44.67
C PRO A 123 20.05 15.25 -44.89
N ILE A 124 18.83 15.68 -44.55
CA ILE A 124 17.60 14.92 -44.77
C ILE A 124 16.53 15.80 -45.40
N ASN A 125 15.71 15.23 -46.29
CA ASN A 125 14.59 15.93 -46.91
C ASN A 125 13.57 16.37 -45.84
N SER A 126 13.10 17.62 -45.93
CA SER A 126 12.08 18.23 -45.07
C SER A 126 10.75 17.47 -45.04
N ASP A 127 10.45 16.64 -46.04
CA ASP A 127 9.25 15.82 -46.07
C ASP A 127 9.22 14.83 -44.89
N TYR A 128 10.36 14.25 -44.50
CA TYR A 128 10.39 13.25 -43.42
C TYR A 128 10.09 13.86 -42.05
N PRO A 129 10.76 14.94 -41.59
CA PRO A 129 10.42 15.57 -40.32
C PRO A 129 9.00 16.15 -40.28
N SER A 130 8.44 16.52 -41.44
CA SER A 130 7.07 17.04 -41.54
C SER A 130 6.01 15.94 -41.47
N GLN A 131 6.33 14.72 -41.91
CA GLN A 131 5.45 13.56 -41.82
C GLN A 131 5.61 12.80 -40.51
N TYR A 132 6.82 12.81 -39.94
CA TYR A 132 7.19 12.02 -38.77
C TYR A 132 7.80 12.92 -37.69
N ASP A 133 6.95 13.68 -37.00
CA ASP A 133 7.34 14.65 -35.95
C ASP A 133 8.30 14.06 -34.90
N ARG A 134 8.21 12.75 -34.63
CA ARG A 134 9.06 12.05 -33.65
C ARG A 134 10.54 12.06 -34.01
N LEU A 135 10.88 12.22 -35.30
CA LEU A 135 12.26 12.45 -35.70
C LEU A 135 12.84 13.68 -34.97
N LEU A 136 12.03 14.71 -34.69
CA LEU A 136 12.45 15.95 -34.04
C LEU A 136 12.42 15.89 -32.49
N CYS A 137 11.73 14.91 -31.89
CA CYS A 137 11.43 14.89 -30.44
C CYS A 137 12.23 13.85 -29.63
N GLY A 138 13.21 13.17 -30.22
CA GLY A 138 13.99 12.12 -29.53
C GLY A 138 14.39 10.95 -30.42
N GLY A 139 13.95 10.97 -31.67
CA GLY A 139 14.38 10.04 -32.71
C GLY A 139 13.69 8.69 -32.65
N ILE A 140 13.57 8.06 -33.82
CA ILE A 140 12.82 6.83 -34.05
C ILE A 140 13.70 5.80 -34.75
N TRP A 141 13.39 4.52 -34.56
CA TRP A 141 14.04 3.45 -35.32
C TRP A 141 13.55 3.49 -36.77
N CYS A 142 14.49 3.40 -37.71
CA CYS A 142 14.21 3.46 -39.13
C CYS A 142 15.03 2.42 -39.88
N ILE A 143 14.44 1.89 -40.95
CA ILE A 143 15.16 1.23 -42.03
C ILE A 143 15.59 2.32 -43.01
N LEU A 144 16.90 2.49 -43.18
CA LEU A 144 17.51 3.59 -43.91
C LEU A 144 18.29 3.03 -45.08
N GLN A 145 18.00 3.51 -46.29
CA GLN A 145 18.85 3.27 -47.45
C GLN A 145 19.80 4.45 -47.59
N LEU A 146 21.09 4.17 -47.46
CA LEU A 146 22.16 5.15 -47.54
C LEU A 146 22.88 4.98 -48.87
N ASP A 147 23.23 6.10 -49.48
CA ASP A 147 24.13 6.17 -50.63
C ASP A 147 25.43 6.88 -50.22
N TYR A 148 26.54 6.47 -50.83
CA TYR A 148 27.85 7.10 -50.67
C TYR A 148 28.29 7.71 -52.00
N GLU A 149 28.36 9.04 -52.03
CA GLU A 149 28.83 9.81 -53.18
C GLU A 149 29.76 10.91 -52.69
N TYR A 150 31.04 10.83 -53.06
CA TYR A 150 32.03 11.84 -52.70
C TYR A 150 32.15 12.87 -53.83
N ILE A 151 31.75 14.10 -53.54
CA ILE A 151 31.80 15.22 -54.49
C ILE A 151 33.13 15.97 -54.27
N GLU A 152 34.05 15.88 -55.25
CA GLU A 152 35.40 16.48 -55.11
C GLU A 152 35.37 18.02 -54.98
N GLU A 153 34.34 18.65 -55.54
CA GLU A 153 34.15 20.11 -55.57
C GLU A 153 33.63 20.68 -54.23
N ASP A 154 32.93 19.87 -53.44
CA ASP A 154 32.41 20.25 -52.11
C ASP A 154 32.96 19.33 -51.02
N LYS A 155 34.20 19.61 -50.60
CA LYS A 155 34.89 18.87 -49.53
C LYS A 155 34.24 18.99 -48.15
N LYS A 156 33.23 19.87 -47.98
CA LYS A 156 32.50 20.04 -46.71
C LYS A 156 31.21 19.24 -46.67
N ALA A 157 30.67 18.86 -47.82
CA ALA A 157 29.49 18.01 -47.88
C ALA A 157 29.78 16.61 -47.34
N SER A 158 28.87 16.07 -46.54
CA SER A 158 28.93 14.66 -46.15
C SER A 158 28.80 13.79 -47.40
N PRO A 159 29.68 12.81 -47.62
CA PRO A 159 29.55 11.90 -48.75
C PRO A 159 28.37 10.91 -48.58
N ILE A 160 27.79 10.83 -47.38
CA ILE A 160 26.69 9.95 -47.06
C ILE A 160 25.37 10.71 -47.19
N HIS A 161 24.44 10.13 -47.94
CA HIS A 161 23.12 10.68 -48.20
C HIS A 161 22.02 9.67 -47.82
N ILE A 162 20.92 10.16 -47.25
CA ILE A 162 19.73 9.33 -46.97
C ILE A 162 18.87 9.29 -48.23
N ARG A 163 18.90 8.17 -48.94
CA ARG A 163 18.07 7.94 -50.14
C ARG A 163 16.62 7.69 -49.78
N LYS A 164 16.39 6.80 -48.80
CA LYS A 164 15.06 6.42 -48.34
C LYS A 164 15.07 6.18 -46.83
N LEU A 165 14.06 6.72 -46.15
CA LEU A 165 13.81 6.48 -44.75
C LEU A 165 12.45 5.81 -44.60
N THR A 166 12.42 4.67 -43.92
CA THR A 166 11.18 3.96 -43.57
C THR A 166 11.11 3.82 -42.05
N PRO A 167 10.22 4.55 -41.37
CA PRO A 167 10.02 4.41 -39.92
C PRO A 167 9.59 2.99 -39.56
N ILE A 168 10.17 2.44 -38.48
CA ILE A 168 9.72 1.20 -37.86
C ILE A 168 8.63 1.57 -36.85
N GLN A 169 7.52 2.10 -37.36
CA GLN A 169 6.37 2.53 -36.59
C GLN A 169 5.08 2.26 -37.37
N MET A 170 3.98 2.00 -36.66
CA MET A 170 2.66 1.94 -37.25
C MET A 170 2.24 3.36 -37.67
N PRO A 171 1.90 3.60 -38.94
CA PRO A 171 1.71 4.96 -39.47
C PRO A 171 0.44 5.66 -38.94
N TYR A 172 -0.59 4.91 -38.53
CA TYR A 172 -1.83 5.47 -38.00
C TYR A 172 -2.61 4.43 -37.17
N ILE A 173 -3.22 4.88 -36.07
CA ILE A 173 -4.22 4.13 -35.32
C ILE A 173 -5.60 4.75 -35.56
N ASP A 174 -6.54 3.94 -36.04
CA ASP A 174 -7.94 4.33 -36.10
C ASP A 174 -8.59 3.99 -34.75
N MET A 175 -8.90 5.04 -33.99
CA MET A 175 -9.51 4.89 -32.67
C MET A 175 -10.95 4.39 -32.74
N GLU A 176 -11.67 4.64 -33.84
CA GLU A 176 -13.04 4.16 -34.00
C GLU A 176 -13.05 2.66 -34.33
N GLU A 177 -12.10 2.19 -35.15
CA GLU A 177 -11.86 0.77 -35.36
C GLU A 177 -11.51 0.06 -34.04
N LEU A 178 -10.64 0.66 -33.22
CA LEU A 178 -10.25 0.08 -31.93
C LEU A 178 -11.45 -0.06 -30.99
N LYS A 179 -12.28 0.97 -30.87
CA LYS A 179 -13.50 0.96 -30.03
C LYS A 179 -14.55 -0.02 -30.55
N ALA A 180 -14.77 -0.05 -31.86
CA ALA A 180 -15.68 -1.02 -32.47
C ALA A 180 -15.20 -2.47 -32.24
N GLY A 181 -13.91 -2.72 -32.43
CA GLY A 181 -13.30 -4.03 -32.16
C GLY A 181 -13.47 -4.46 -30.71
N ARG A 182 -13.27 -3.54 -29.74
CA ARG A 182 -13.38 -3.81 -28.30
C ARG A 182 -14.73 -4.41 -27.91
N SER A 183 -15.82 -3.96 -28.53
CA SER A 183 -17.19 -4.43 -28.23
C SER A 183 -17.43 -5.92 -28.51
N HIS A 184 -16.56 -6.57 -29.30
CA HIS A 184 -16.66 -8.00 -29.64
C HIS A 184 -15.99 -8.94 -28.62
N PHE A 185 -15.39 -8.38 -27.57
CA PHE A 185 -14.69 -9.13 -26.53
C PHE A 185 -15.34 -8.90 -25.16
N SER A 186 -15.39 -9.94 -24.35
CA SER A 186 -15.70 -9.81 -22.92
C SER A 186 -14.59 -9.04 -22.18
N LYS A 187 -14.88 -8.60 -20.95
CA LYS A 187 -13.91 -7.92 -20.08
C LYS A 187 -12.69 -8.81 -19.85
N GLU A 188 -12.91 -10.08 -19.54
CA GLU A 188 -11.89 -11.07 -19.21
C GLU A 188 -11.00 -11.37 -20.42
N GLU A 189 -11.59 -11.59 -21.60
CA GLU A 189 -10.84 -11.77 -22.85
C GLU A 189 -9.99 -10.54 -23.17
N TRP A 190 -10.54 -9.34 -22.96
CA TRP A 190 -9.82 -8.09 -23.23
C TRP A 190 -8.62 -7.89 -22.30
N ILE A 191 -8.78 -8.18 -21.00
CA ILE A 191 -7.67 -8.16 -20.03
C ILE A 191 -6.58 -9.15 -20.45
N ASP A 192 -6.96 -10.35 -20.87
CA ASP A 192 -6.02 -11.37 -21.34
C ASP A 192 -5.25 -10.90 -22.57
N ILE A 193 -5.92 -10.25 -23.52
CA ILE A 193 -5.29 -9.65 -24.71
C ILE A 193 -4.29 -8.56 -24.31
N LEU A 194 -4.65 -7.64 -23.41
CA LEU A 194 -3.76 -6.58 -22.95
C LEU A 194 -2.50 -7.16 -22.30
N ILE A 195 -2.66 -8.17 -21.45
CA ILE A 195 -1.54 -8.84 -20.76
C ILE A 195 -0.67 -9.61 -21.76
N ARG A 196 -1.26 -10.38 -22.69
CA ARG A 196 -0.52 -11.05 -23.78
C ARG A 196 0.25 -10.07 -24.65
N SER A 197 -0.32 -8.90 -24.89
CA SER A 197 0.33 -7.84 -25.68
C SER A 197 1.62 -7.33 -25.02
N THR A 198 1.73 -7.41 -23.69
CA THR A 198 2.99 -7.14 -22.95
C THR A 198 3.98 -8.31 -22.93
N GLY A 199 3.64 -9.45 -23.56
CA GLY A 199 4.46 -10.67 -23.61
C GLY A 199 4.24 -11.65 -22.46
N MET A 200 3.22 -11.42 -21.62
CA MET A 200 2.94 -12.22 -20.43
C MET A 200 1.76 -13.18 -20.66
N GLU A 201 1.79 -14.37 -20.07
CA GLU A 201 0.74 -15.38 -20.20
C GLU A 201 -0.35 -15.20 -19.14
N PRO A 202 -1.58 -14.79 -19.49
CA PRO A 202 -2.62 -14.44 -18.52
C PRO A 202 -3.05 -15.62 -17.63
N ASP A 203 -3.00 -16.85 -18.15
CA ASP A 203 -3.40 -18.06 -17.40
C ASP A 203 -2.47 -18.37 -16.21
N ARG A 204 -1.32 -17.69 -16.12
CA ARG A 204 -0.38 -17.81 -14.99
C ARG A 204 -0.63 -16.80 -13.88
N PHE A 205 -1.59 -15.90 -14.06
CA PHE A 205 -1.91 -14.85 -13.10
C PHE A 205 -3.33 -15.00 -12.57
N THR A 206 -3.46 -14.82 -11.26
CA THR A 206 -4.74 -14.56 -10.60
C THR A 206 -5.32 -13.23 -11.07
N GLU A 207 -6.63 -13.06 -10.91
CA GLU A 207 -7.33 -11.81 -11.25
C GLU A 207 -6.65 -10.59 -10.60
N ARG A 208 -6.32 -10.71 -9.31
CA ARG A 208 -5.55 -9.74 -8.53
C ARG A 208 -4.25 -9.32 -9.22
N GLU A 209 -3.43 -10.30 -9.61
CA GLU A 209 -2.16 -10.05 -10.27
C GLU A 209 -2.36 -9.41 -11.65
N LYS A 210 -3.41 -9.79 -12.40
CA LYS A 210 -3.78 -9.17 -13.68
C LYS A 210 -4.07 -7.66 -13.50
N TRP A 211 -4.85 -7.29 -12.49
CA TRP A 211 -5.13 -5.88 -12.16
C TRP A 211 -3.86 -5.09 -11.80
N LEU A 212 -2.91 -5.69 -11.07
CA LEU A 212 -1.63 -5.06 -10.77
C LEU A 212 -0.76 -4.88 -12.04
N LEU A 213 -0.80 -5.83 -12.98
CA LEU A 213 -0.12 -5.70 -14.27
C LEU A 213 -0.75 -4.60 -15.13
N LEU A 214 -2.08 -4.46 -15.13
CA LEU A 214 -2.77 -3.35 -15.78
C LEU A 214 -2.40 -2.00 -15.14
N ALA A 215 -2.26 -1.95 -13.82
CA ALA A 215 -1.82 -0.74 -13.12
C ALA A 215 -0.44 -0.24 -13.60
N ARG A 216 0.47 -1.15 -13.98
CA ARG A 216 1.77 -0.78 -14.59
C ARG A 216 1.63 -0.07 -15.93
N MET A 217 0.52 -0.27 -16.66
CA MET A 217 0.27 0.37 -17.96
C MET A 217 -0.30 1.78 -17.83
N ILE A 218 -0.88 2.14 -16.67
CA ILE A 218 -1.51 3.45 -16.44
C ILE A 218 -0.60 4.64 -16.76
N PRO A 219 0.70 4.66 -16.36
CA PRO A 219 1.62 5.75 -16.74
C PRO A 219 1.71 6.02 -18.24
N LEU A 220 1.47 5.01 -19.08
CA LEU A 220 1.54 5.12 -20.54
C LEU A 220 0.23 5.69 -21.13
N ILE A 221 -0.91 5.46 -20.48
CA ILE A 221 -2.24 5.88 -20.98
C ILE A 221 -2.81 7.15 -20.31
N GLU A 222 -2.26 7.55 -19.16
CA GLU A 222 -2.69 8.72 -18.39
C GLU A 222 -1.58 9.77 -18.27
N ASN A 223 -1.92 11.07 -18.34
CA ASN A 223 -0.92 12.14 -18.30
C ASN A 223 -0.48 12.46 -16.87
N ASN A 224 0.82 12.74 -16.70
CA ASN A 224 1.41 13.12 -15.43
C ASN A 224 0.96 12.17 -14.29
N PHE A 225 1.03 10.87 -14.56
CA PHE A 225 0.71 9.85 -13.57
C PHE A 225 1.99 9.47 -12.83
N ASN A 226 1.90 9.36 -11.51
CA ASN A 226 3.05 9.16 -10.64
C ASN A 226 2.89 7.83 -9.95
N LEU A 227 3.75 6.88 -10.28
CA LEU A 227 3.64 5.50 -9.85
C LEU A 227 4.91 5.06 -9.15
N CYS A 228 4.73 4.37 -8.02
CA CYS A 228 5.79 3.68 -7.32
C CYS A 228 5.52 2.17 -7.38
N GLU A 229 6.51 1.39 -7.78
CA GLU A 229 6.47 -0.07 -7.66
C GLU A 229 7.75 -0.57 -6.97
N LEU A 230 7.57 -1.17 -5.80
CA LEU A 230 8.65 -1.78 -5.04
C LEU A 230 8.31 -3.25 -4.76
N GLY A 231 9.27 -4.14 -5.04
CA GLY A 231 9.05 -5.57 -4.87
C GLY A 231 10.31 -6.40 -5.13
N PRO A 232 10.21 -7.73 -5.05
CA PRO A 232 11.33 -8.65 -5.25
C PRO A 232 11.94 -8.52 -6.65
N ARG A 233 13.18 -8.99 -6.79
CA ARG A 233 13.82 -9.12 -8.11
C ARG A 233 13.05 -10.12 -8.99
N SER A 234 13.17 -9.93 -10.31
CA SER A 234 12.61 -10.82 -11.35
C SER A 234 11.09 -10.87 -11.44
N THR A 235 10.42 -9.75 -11.17
CA THR A 235 8.96 -9.58 -11.35
C THR A 235 8.60 -8.74 -12.60
N GLY A 236 9.58 -8.44 -13.46
CA GLY A 236 9.37 -7.71 -14.72
C GLY A 236 9.09 -6.21 -14.62
N LYS A 237 9.36 -5.58 -13.47
CA LYS A 237 9.03 -4.16 -13.18
C LYS A 237 9.49 -3.15 -14.25
N SER A 238 10.70 -3.33 -14.77
CA SER A 238 11.29 -2.43 -15.79
C SER A 238 10.95 -2.85 -17.23
N HIS A 239 10.35 -4.03 -17.45
CA HIS A 239 10.17 -4.61 -18.78
C HIS A 239 9.25 -3.75 -19.65
N LEU A 240 8.09 -3.35 -19.10
CA LEU A 240 7.09 -2.57 -19.83
C LEU A 240 7.66 -1.24 -20.37
N TYR A 241 8.35 -0.49 -19.53
CA TYR A 241 8.90 0.84 -19.87
C TYR A 241 10.15 0.78 -20.74
N LYS A 242 10.80 -0.39 -20.85
CA LYS A 242 12.00 -0.58 -21.66
C LYS A 242 11.69 -1.18 -23.03
N GLU A 243 10.77 -2.14 -23.09
CA GLU A 243 10.63 -3.03 -24.25
C GLU A 243 9.30 -2.85 -25.00
N ILE A 244 8.24 -2.35 -24.35
CA ILE A 244 6.88 -2.36 -24.91
C ILE A 244 6.46 -0.99 -25.46
N SER A 245 6.95 0.12 -24.90
CA SER A 245 6.61 1.46 -25.40
C SER A 245 7.83 2.19 -25.97
N PRO A 246 7.80 2.65 -27.24
CA PRO A 246 8.81 3.55 -27.80
C PRO A 246 8.68 4.98 -27.24
N ASN A 247 7.63 5.29 -26.49
CA ASN A 247 7.39 6.62 -25.90
C ASN A 247 7.78 6.68 -24.41
N SER A 248 8.47 5.67 -23.89
CA SER A 248 9.04 5.68 -22.54
C SER A 248 10.56 5.63 -22.55
N ILE A 249 11.15 6.26 -21.53
CA ILE A 249 12.59 6.19 -21.27
C ILE A 249 12.83 5.63 -19.87
N LEU A 250 13.74 4.65 -19.79
CA LEU A 250 14.23 4.09 -18.53
C LEU A 250 15.57 4.76 -18.17
N VAL A 251 15.59 5.52 -17.09
CA VAL A 251 16.79 6.13 -16.52
C VAL A 251 17.40 5.15 -15.51
N SER A 252 18.51 4.53 -15.90
CA SER A 252 19.27 3.59 -15.05
C SER A 252 20.53 4.26 -14.47
N GLY A 253 20.96 3.83 -13.28
CA GLY A 253 22.24 4.24 -12.69
C GLY A 253 22.18 5.46 -11.76
N GLY A 254 20.98 5.92 -11.40
CA GLY A 254 20.74 6.81 -10.26
C GLY A 254 21.21 8.26 -10.39
N GLN A 255 22.23 8.55 -11.20
CA GLN A 255 22.75 9.90 -11.38
C GLN A 255 22.01 10.62 -12.51
N THR A 256 21.18 11.60 -12.16
CA THR A 256 20.55 12.50 -13.13
C THR A 256 20.77 13.96 -12.74
N THR A 257 20.55 14.87 -13.68
CA THR A 257 20.63 16.32 -13.46
C THR A 257 19.28 16.94 -13.74
N VAL A 258 19.02 18.09 -13.11
CA VAL A 258 17.77 18.83 -13.34
C VAL A 258 17.71 19.32 -14.79
N ALA A 259 18.85 19.60 -15.41
CA ALA A 259 18.92 19.98 -16.83
C ALA A 259 18.48 18.84 -17.77
N ASN A 260 18.94 17.61 -17.51
CA ASN A 260 18.57 16.45 -18.32
C ASN A 260 17.09 16.09 -18.15
N LEU A 261 16.60 16.08 -16.90
CA LEU A 261 15.23 15.68 -16.63
C LEU A 261 14.20 16.74 -17.05
N PHE A 262 14.46 18.02 -16.76
CA PHE A 262 13.46 19.08 -16.91
C PHE A 262 13.74 20.05 -18.06
N TYR A 263 14.76 20.90 -17.93
CA TYR A 263 15.02 21.95 -18.91
C TYR A 263 16.47 22.44 -18.83
N ASN A 264 17.18 22.44 -19.94
CA ASN A 264 18.54 22.94 -19.95
C ASN A 264 18.55 24.44 -20.27
N MET A 265 19.06 25.24 -19.33
CA MET A 265 19.09 26.70 -19.43
C MET A 265 20.14 27.22 -20.43
N SER A 266 21.23 26.47 -20.66
CA SER A 266 22.32 26.93 -21.53
C SER A 266 21.94 26.85 -23.01
N ASN A 267 21.25 25.78 -23.41
CA ASN A 267 20.80 25.54 -24.78
C ASN A 267 19.30 25.83 -24.99
N LYS A 268 18.57 26.21 -23.92
CA LYS A 268 17.12 26.47 -23.93
C LYS A 268 16.28 25.28 -24.46
N SER A 269 16.69 24.05 -24.16
CA SER A 269 15.99 22.85 -24.61
C SER A 269 15.19 22.19 -23.48
N MET A 270 14.03 21.62 -23.82
CA MET A 270 13.29 20.73 -22.91
C MET A 270 14.11 19.46 -22.62
N GLY A 271 14.02 18.99 -21.38
CA GLY A 271 14.55 17.71 -20.93
C GLY A 271 13.55 16.58 -21.12
N LEU A 272 13.84 15.42 -20.52
CA LEU A 272 13.09 14.18 -20.73
C LEU A 272 11.58 14.32 -20.50
N VAL A 273 11.14 15.06 -19.48
CA VAL A 273 9.69 15.20 -19.15
C VAL A 273 8.88 15.95 -20.22
N GLY A 274 9.55 16.68 -21.11
CA GLY A 274 8.91 17.37 -22.24
C GLY A 274 8.92 16.56 -23.53
N LEU A 275 9.68 15.47 -23.60
CA LEU A 275 9.92 14.69 -24.82
C LEU A 275 9.26 13.30 -24.79
N TRP A 276 9.09 12.74 -23.59
CA TRP A 276 8.61 11.36 -23.39
C TRP A 276 7.21 11.33 -22.76
N ASP A 277 6.44 10.28 -23.02
CA ASP A 277 5.14 10.05 -22.37
C ASP A 277 5.31 9.47 -20.96
N CYS A 278 6.42 8.77 -20.71
CA CYS A 278 6.76 8.21 -19.41
C CYS A 278 8.27 8.22 -19.17
N VAL A 279 8.68 8.73 -18.00
CA VAL A 279 10.06 8.67 -17.50
C VAL A 279 10.09 7.72 -16.32
N ALA A 280 10.71 6.57 -16.50
CA ALA A 280 10.84 5.54 -15.47
C ALA A 280 12.26 5.56 -14.87
N PHE A 281 12.35 5.59 -13.54
CA PHE A 281 13.60 5.47 -12.79
C PHE A 281 13.73 4.02 -12.33
N ASP A 282 14.74 3.33 -12.84
CA ASP A 282 15.10 2.01 -12.31
C ASP A 282 16.02 2.18 -11.11
N GLU A 283 15.95 1.23 -10.18
CA GLU A 283 16.71 1.24 -8.93
C GLU A 283 16.58 2.56 -8.16
N VAL A 284 15.36 2.88 -7.70
CA VAL A 284 15.07 4.16 -7.01
C VAL A 284 16.05 4.52 -5.89
N ALA A 285 16.62 3.53 -5.20
CA ALA A 285 17.62 3.72 -4.15
C ALA A 285 18.86 4.50 -4.62
N GLY A 286 19.20 4.41 -5.92
CA GLY A 286 20.35 5.09 -6.51
C GLY A 286 20.08 6.55 -6.91
N ILE A 287 18.83 7.02 -6.87
CA ILE A 287 18.47 8.36 -7.36
C ILE A 287 19.23 9.42 -6.56
N THR A 288 20.07 10.16 -7.26
CA THR A 288 20.86 11.28 -6.73
C THR A 288 20.82 12.43 -7.72
N PHE A 289 20.43 13.60 -7.24
CA PHE A 289 20.49 14.84 -8.00
C PHE A 289 21.77 15.58 -7.66
N LYS A 290 22.52 15.99 -8.69
CA LYS A 290 23.69 16.87 -8.50
C LYS A 290 23.26 18.25 -7.99
N ASP A 291 22.09 18.71 -8.43
CA ASP A 291 21.52 19.99 -8.06
C ASP A 291 20.63 19.85 -6.82
N LYS A 292 20.80 20.74 -5.84
CA LYS A 292 20.02 20.71 -4.58
C LYS A 292 18.51 20.91 -4.79
N ASP A 293 18.12 21.62 -5.84
CA ASP A 293 16.71 21.96 -6.12
C ASP A 293 15.95 20.88 -6.91
N GLY A 294 16.61 19.77 -7.28
CA GLY A 294 16.02 18.77 -8.18
C GLY A 294 14.75 18.12 -7.64
N ILE A 295 14.73 17.78 -6.34
CA ILE A 295 13.55 17.20 -5.69
C ILE A 295 12.42 18.24 -5.61
N GLN A 296 12.72 19.52 -5.40
CA GLN A 296 11.70 20.56 -5.32
C GLN A 296 11.01 20.78 -6.68
N ILE A 297 11.78 20.86 -7.76
CA ILE A 297 11.24 20.99 -9.13
C ILE A 297 10.42 19.75 -9.50
N MET A 298 10.89 18.57 -9.10
CA MET A 298 10.16 17.32 -9.28
C MET A 298 8.83 17.32 -8.54
N LYS A 299 8.79 17.83 -7.30
CA LYS A 299 7.53 18.01 -6.57
C LYS A 299 6.56 18.90 -7.34
N ASP A 300 7.01 20.06 -7.81
CA ASP A 300 6.12 20.99 -8.53
C ASP A 300 5.56 20.32 -9.79
N TYR A 301 6.43 19.67 -10.58
CA TYR A 301 6.03 18.92 -11.76
C TYR A 301 5.03 17.80 -11.47
N MET A 302 5.31 16.96 -10.48
CA MET A 302 4.45 15.83 -10.11
C MET A 302 3.05 16.29 -9.67
N ALA A 303 2.91 17.50 -9.15
CA ALA A 303 1.62 18.05 -8.73
C ALA A 303 0.80 18.63 -9.89
N SER A 304 1.41 19.47 -10.74
CA SER A 304 0.68 20.24 -11.77
C SER A 304 0.91 19.78 -13.20
N GLY A 305 1.95 18.97 -13.45
CA GLY A 305 2.45 18.67 -14.80
C GLY A 305 3.23 19.84 -15.40
N SER A 306 3.54 20.86 -14.60
CA SER A 306 4.29 22.02 -15.01
C SER A 306 5.38 22.33 -13.99
N PHE A 307 6.42 23.03 -14.42
CA PHE A 307 7.48 23.48 -13.53
C PHE A 307 7.93 24.89 -13.93
N ALA A 308 8.27 25.69 -12.93
CA ALA A 308 8.85 27.00 -13.14
C ALA A 308 10.38 26.88 -13.24
N ARG A 309 10.97 27.39 -14.32
CA ARG A 309 12.43 27.50 -14.44
C ARG A 309 12.81 28.77 -15.18
N GLY A 310 13.48 29.69 -14.48
CA GLY A 310 13.76 31.02 -15.02
C GLY A 310 12.51 31.92 -14.96
N LYS A 311 12.14 32.55 -16.07
CA LYS A 311 10.98 33.47 -16.15
C LYS A 311 9.69 32.83 -16.71
N ASP A 312 9.78 31.62 -17.26
CA ASP A 312 8.65 30.96 -17.93
C ASP A 312 8.27 29.67 -17.21
N GLU A 313 6.97 29.42 -17.11
CA GLU A 313 6.43 28.11 -16.76
C GLU A 313 6.50 27.18 -17.97
N LYS A 314 6.98 25.95 -17.76
CA LYS A 314 7.04 24.91 -18.79
C LYS A 314 6.10 23.77 -18.41
N VAL A 315 5.28 23.36 -19.36
CA VAL A 315 4.35 22.22 -19.20
C VAL A 315 4.98 20.97 -19.81
N GLY A 316 4.86 19.84 -19.12
CA GLY A 316 5.23 18.52 -19.63
C GLY A 316 4.09 17.54 -19.40
N ARG A 317 4.04 16.47 -20.20
CA ARG A 317 2.97 15.47 -20.13
C ARG A 317 3.44 14.12 -19.58
N ALA A 318 4.75 13.95 -19.41
CA ALA A 318 5.35 12.70 -18.97
C ALA A 318 4.81 12.24 -17.61
N SER A 319 4.56 10.95 -17.51
CA SER A 319 4.33 10.25 -16.24
C SER A 319 5.66 9.92 -15.57
N MET A 320 5.73 9.96 -14.24
CA MET A 320 6.92 9.57 -13.48
C MET A 320 6.71 8.21 -12.84
N VAL A 321 7.61 7.28 -13.13
CA VAL A 321 7.57 5.93 -12.58
C VAL A 321 8.82 5.65 -11.79
N PHE A 322 8.65 5.10 -10.59
CA PHE A 322 9.74 4.78 -9.67
C PHE A 322 9.73 3.28 -9.38
N VAL A 323 10.74 2.57 -9.89
CA VAL A 323 10.86 1.12 -9.76
C VAL A 323 12.03 0.77 -8.84
N GLY A 324 11.77 -0.09 -7.86
CA GLY A 324 12.79 -0.47 -6.89
C GLY A 324 12.67 -1.88 -6.37
N ASN A 325 13.73 -2.30 -5.67
CA ASN A 325 13.78 -3.60 -5.03
C ASN A 325 13.55 -3.47 -3.53
N ILE A 326 12.75 -4.37 -2.99
CA ILE A 326 12.63 -4.58 -1.55
C ILE A 326 13.54 -5.73 -1.15
N ASN A 327 14.48 -5.47 -0.24
CA ASN A 327 15.46 -6.45 0.24
C ASN A 327 15.06 -7.12 1.56
N GLN A 328 14.05 -6.60 2.26
CA GLN A 328 13.56 -7.12 3.54
C GLN A 328 12.13 -7.65 3.39
N SER A 329 11.63 -8.44 4.34
CA SER A 329 10.22 -8.88 4.26
C SER A 329 9.29 -7.68 4.47
N VAL A 330 8.11 -7.70 3.83
CA VAL A 330 7.10 -6.65 3.98
C VAL A 330 6.70 -6.49 5.44
N SER A 331 6.52 -7.59 6.17
CA SER A 331 6.24 -7.57 7.62
C SER A 331 7.36 -6.89 8.43
N ALA A 332 8.63 -7.09 8.07
CA ALA A 332 9.73 -6.40 8.73
C ALA A 332 9.74 -4.90 8.43
N LEU A 333 9.48 -4.51 7.17
CA LEU A 333 9.36 -3.10 6.79
C LEU A 333 8.19 -2.41 7.50
N LEU A 334 7.05 -3.08 7.61
CA LEU A 334 5.89 -2.57 8.33
C LEU A 334 6.14 -2.49 9.84
N ARG A 335 6.97 -3.36 10.43
CA ARG A 335 7.29 -3.26 11.87
C ARG A 335 8.35 -2.21 12.21
N HIS A 336 9.36 -2.04 11.35
CA HIS A 336 10.57 -1.26 11.69
C HIS A 336 10.76 0.01 10.85
N SER A 337 10.02 0.21 9.76
CA SER A 337 10.10 1.43 8.94
C SER A 337 8.80 1.72 8.16
N ASN A 338 8.87 1.81 6.82
CA ASN A 338 7.76 2.06 5.92
C ASN A 338 8.06 1.45 4.53
N LEU A 339 7.03 1.31 3.70
CA LEU A 339 7.16 0.71 2.37
C LEU A 339 7.94 1.58 1.36
N PHE A 340 8.20 2.86 1.67
CA PHE A 340 9.04 3.75 0.86
C PHE A 340 10.52 3.78 1.31
N ALA A 341 10.91 2.98 2.31
CA ALA A 341 12.28 2.90 2.81
C ALA A 341 13.35 2.65 1.73
N PRO A 342 13.08 1.96 0.60
CA PRO A 342 14.05 1.82 -0.48
C PRO A 342 14.41 3.13 -1.22
N PHE A 343 13.63 4.22 -1.07
CA PHE A 343 14.00 5.51 -1.65
C PHE A 343 15.21 6.13 -0.94
N PRO A 344 15.97 7.02 -1.60
CA PRO A 344 17.02 7.79 -0.96
C PRO A 344 16.46 8.58 0.23
N THR A 345 17.24 8.76 1.30
CA THR A 345 16.78 9.42 2.54
C THR A 345 16.17 10.81 2.31
N ALA A 346 16.66 11.56 1.33
CA ALA A 346 16.11 12.87 0.96
C ALA A 346 14.69 12.82 0.37
N MET A 347 14.23 11.64 -0.06
CA MET A 347 12.92 11.41 -0.69
C MET A 347 12.04 10.49 0.17
N SER A 348 12.61 9.48 0.83
CA SER A 348 11.87 8.51 1.65
C SER A 348 11.27 9.11 2.93
N THR A 349 11.76 10.28 3.37
CA THR A 349 11.21 11.02 4.52
C THR A 349 10.49 12.31 4.14
N ASP A 350 10.52 12.71 2.87
CA ASP A 350 9.81 13.91 2.37
C ASP A 350 8.34 13.55 2.11
N THR A 351 7.48 13.79 3.10
CA THR A 351 6.03 13.53 3.01
C THR A 351 5.38 14.32 1.87
N ALA A 352 5.87 15.51 1.54
CA ALA A 352 5.33 16.31 0.44
C ALA A 352 5.67 15.69 -0.93
N PHE A 353 6.85 15.08 -1.07
CA PHE A 353 7.20 14.30 -2.26
C PHE A 353 6.32 13.05 -2.37
N LEU A 354 6.25 12.25 -1.30
CA LEU A 354 5.52 10.97 -1.30
C LEU A 354 4.00 11.15 -1.50
N ASP A 355 3.40 12.23 -0.99
CA ASP A 355 1.97 12.53 -1.18
C ASP A 355 1.60 12.84 -2.64
N ARG A 356 2.58 13.11 -3.51
CA ARG A 356 2.39 13.27 -4.95
C ARG A 356 2.41 11.96 -5.73
N MET A 357 2.66 10.83 -5.08
CA MET A 357 2.52 9.50 -5.69
C MET A 357 1.05 9.15 -5.84
N HIS A 358 0.56 9.01 -7.06
CA HIS A 358 -0.83 8.65 -7.28
C HIS A 358 -1.11 7.18 -6.92
N CYS A 359 -0.13 6.30 -7.11
CA CYS A 359 -0.27 4.86 -6.95
C CYS A 359 0.97 4.20 -6.34
N TYR A 360 0.76 3.25 -5.44
CA TYR A 360 1.77 2.29 -5.01
C TYR A 360 1.36 0.87 -5.42
N ILE A 361 2.12 0.25 -6.33
CA ILE A 361 1.94 -1.15 -6.70
C ILE A 361 2.72 -2.05 -5.72
N PRO A 362 2.04 -2.98 -5.02
CA PRO A 362 2.69 -3.96 -4.15
C PRO A 362 3.41 -5.02 -5.01
N GLY A 363 4.63 -4.72 -5.46
CA GLY A 363 5.37 -5.59 -6.37
C GLY A 363 5.74 -6.97 -5.78
N TRP A 364 5.51 -7.19 -4.47
CA TRP A 364 5.64 -8.50 -3.81
C TRP A 364 4.43 -9.42 -4.03
N GLU A 365 3.27 -8.89 -4.41
CA GLU A 365 2.12 -9.71 -4.80
C GLU A 365 2.31 -10.29 -6.21
N ILE A 366 3.14 -9.66 -7.05
CA ILE A 366 3.42 -10.14 -8.40
C ILE A 366 4.45 -11.28 -8.33
N PRO A 367 4.16 -12.45 -8.93
CA PRO A 367 5.03 -13.62 -8.84
C PRO A 367 6.33 -13.39 -9.60
N LYS A 368 7.38 -14.08 -9.18
CA LYS A 368 8.65 -14.09 -9.93
C LYS A 368 8.46 -14.86 -11.22
N TYR A 369 8.81 -14.23 -12.34
CA TYR A 369 8.59 -14.81 -13.65
C TYR A 369 9.48 -16.04 -13.88
N ARG A 370 8.86 -17.07 -14.44
CA ARG A 370 9.50 -18.29 -14.95
C ARG A 370 9.20 -18.39 -16.46
N PRO A 371 9.89 -19.25 -17.22
CA PRO A 371 9.69 -19.34 -18.68
C PRO A 371 8.23 -19.51 -19.12
N ASP A 372 7.42 -20.20 -18.32
CA ASP A 372 5.99 -20.45 -18.55
C ASP A 372 5.07 -19.25 -18.29
N PHE A 373 5.60 -18.15 -17.73
CA PHE A 373 4.89 -16.86 -17.59
C PHE A 373 4.95 -16.01 -18.85
N PHE A 374 5.76 -16.38 -19.84
CA PHE A 374 5.83 -15.65 -21.10
C PHE A 374 4.93 -16.31 -22.13
N THR A 375 4.02 -15.54 -22.72
CA THR A 375 3.06 -16.09 -23.68
C THR A 375 3.74 -16.50 -24.99
N ASP A 376 3.18 -17.53 -25.63
CA ASP A 376 3.52 -17.96 -26.99
C ASP A 376 2.40 -17.66 -27.99
N ASP A 377 1.31 -17.05 -27.51
CA ASP A 377 0.10 -16.76 -28.29
C ASP A 377 0.15 -15.39 -28.98
N TYR A 378 -0.93 -15.07 -29.69
CA TYR A 378 -1.13 -13.77 -30.32
C TYR A 378 -1.45 -12.68 -29.29
N GLY A 379 -0.85 -11.51 -29.47
CA GLY A 379 -1.22 -10.26 -28.81
C GLY A 379 -1.03 -9.09 -29.75
N PHE A 380 -1.41 -7.88 -29.33
CA PHE A 380 -1.16 -6.67 -30.11
C PHE A 380 0.33 -6.46 -30.34
N ILE A 381 0.67 -5.95 -31.52
CA ILE A 381 2.01 -5.41 -31.79
C ILE A 381 2.27 -4.29 -30.77
N SER A 382 3.45 -4.31 -30.13
CA SER A 382 3.81 -3.38 -29.05
C SER A 382 3.66 -1.92 -29.47
N ASP A 383 4.00 -1.61 -30.72
CA ASP A 383 3.86 -0.26 -31.27
C ASP A 383 2.38 0.17 -31.45
N TYR A 384 1.50 -0.76 -31.84
CA TYR A 384 0.06 -0.52 -31.89
C TYR A 384 -0.52 -0.28 -30.48
N LEU A 385 -0.12 -1.11 -29.50
CA LEU A 385 -0.52 -0.93 -28.10
C LEU A 385 -0.02 0.42 -27.54
N ALA A 386 1.21 0.80 -27.85
CA ALA A 386 1.77 2.08 -27.42
C ALA A 386 1.05 3.28 -28.04
N GLU A 387 0.67 3.20 -29.32
CA GLU A 387 -0.09 4.27 -29.98
C GLU A 387 -1.52 4.36 -29.45
N PHE A 388 -2.17 3.23 -29.19
CA PHE A 388 -3.45 3.18 -28.49
C PHE A 388 -3.39 3.92 -27.16
N MET A 389 -2.44 3.56 -26.30
CA MET A 389 -2.29 4.22 -25.00
C MET A 389 -2.03 5.72 -25.16
N LYS A 390 -1.19 6.12 -26.13
CA LYS A 390 -0.87 7.52 -26.39
C LYS A 390 -2.07 8.33 -26.85
N GLU A 391 -2.87 7.83 -27.77
CA GLU A 391 -4.08 8.52 -28.23
C GLU A 391 -5.10 8.68 -27.09
N MET A 392 -5.26 7.65 -26.25
CA MET A 392 -6.12 7.71 -25.07
C MET A 392 -5.66 8.72 -24.00
N ARG A 393 -4.40 9.20 -24.04
CA ARG A 393 -3.95 10.32 -23.20
C ARG A 393 -4.65 11.64 -23.55
N LYS A 394 -5.28 11.77 -24.71
CA LYS A 394 -5.97 13.03 -25.12
C LYS A 394 -7.32 13.20 -24.44
N VAL A 395 -7.94 12.09 -24.02
CA VAL A 395 -9.23 12.05 -23.34
C VAL A 395 -9.04 11.81 -21.84
N SER A 396 -10.07 12.02 -21.03
CA SER A 396 -10.07 11.76 -19.58
C SER A 396 -11.36 11.04 -19.21
N PHE A 397 -11.27 10.07 -18.31
CA PHE A 397 -12.41 9.34 -17.74
C PHE A 397 -12.46 9.50 -16.22
N GLY A 398 -11.82 10.54 -15.68
CA GLY A 398 -11.75 10.78 -14.23
C GLY A 398 -13.10 11.11 -13.58
N ASP A 399 -14.10 11.45 -14.38
CA ASP A 399 -15.49 11.73 -14.00
C ASP A 399 -16.42 10.50 -14.18
N ALA A 400 -15.92 9.37 -14.65
CA ALA A 400 -16.71 8.15 -14.85
C ALA A 400 -17.44 7.68 -13.57
N ILE A 401 -16.86 7.95 -12.40
CA ILE A 401 -17.48 7.63 -11.10
C ILE A 401 -18.64 8.57 -10.75
N ASP A 402 -18.67 9.80 -11.24
CA ASP A 402 -19.55 10.86 -10.73
C ASP A 402 -21.03 10.58 -11.04
N LYS A 403 -21.33 9.71 -11.99
CA LYS A 403 -22.71 9.28 -12.25
C LYS A 403 -23.23 8.36 -11.14
N TYR A 404 -22.39 7.49 -10.60
CA TYR A 404 -22.81 6.37 -9.76
C TYR A 404 -22.37 6.49 -8.30
N PHE A 405 -21.23 7.12 -8.04
CA PHE A 405 -20.56 7.12 -6.73
C PHE A 405 -20.09 8.52 -6.33
N SER A 406 -19.93 8.72 -5.03
CA SER A 406 -19.23 9.86 -4.42
C SER A 406 -18.04 9.34 -3.61
N LEU A 407 -16.91 10.05 -3.59
CA LEU A 407 -15.80 9.69 -2.71
C LEU A 407 -16.11 10.08 -1.25
N GLY A 408 -15.64 9.27 -0.30
CA GLY A 408 -15.81 9.51 1.13
C GLY A 408 -15.11 10.77 1.64
N SER A 409 -15.51 11.23 2.83
CA SER A 409 -15.04 12.50 3.41
C SER A 409 -13.57 12.53 3.80
N ASN A 410 -12.95 11.37 4.01
CA ASN A 410 -11.55 11.27 4.44
C ASN A 410 -10.56 11.42 3.27
N LEU A 411 -11.04 11.45 2.02
CA LEU A 411 -10.17 11.71 0.87
C LEU A 411 -9.95 13.21 0.71
N ASN A 412 -8.70 13.64 0.83
CA ASN A 412 -8.36 15.03 0.54
C ASN A 412 -8.36 15.30 -0.99
N GLN A 413 -8.12 16.55 -1.41
CA GLN A 413 -8.13 16.91 -2.83
C GLN A 413 -7.07 16.13 -3.65
N ARG A 414 -5.88 15.89 -3.09
CA ARG A 414 -4.81 15.12 -3.76
C ARG A 414 -5.17 13.64 -3.87
N ASP A 415 -5.80 13.08 -2.84
CA ASP A 415 -6.32 11.71 -2.87
C ASP A 415 -7.39 11.56 -3.94
N SER A 416 -8.32 12.51 -4.00
CA SER A 416 -9.37 12.55 -5.02
C SER A 416 -8.78 12.64 -6.43
N ILE A 417 -7.76 13.48 -6.66
CA ILE A 417 -7.06 13.57 -7.95
C ILE A 417 -6.39 12.24 -8.29
N ALA A 418 -5.69 11.62 -7.34
CA ALA A 418 -5.01 10.34 -7.56
C ALA A 418 -5.98 9.21 -7.91
N VAL A 419 -7.07 9.08 -7.16
CA VAL A 419 -8.13 8.09 -7.42
C VAL A 419 -8.77 8.33 -8.78
N ARG A 420 -9.10 9.58 -9.13
CA ARG A 420 -9.67 9.90 -10.45
C ARG A 420 -8.71 9.60 -11.60
N LYS A 421 -7.41 9.84 -11.42
CA LYS A 421 -6.40 9.44 -12.43
C LYS A 421 -6.27 7.92 -12.56
N LEU A 422 -6.34 7.18 -11.45
CA LEU A 422 -6.35 5.71 -11.46
C LEU A 422 -7.60 5.18 -12.18
N VAL A 423 -8.79 5.69 -11.83
CA VAL A 423 -10.05 5.33 -12.51
C VAL A 423 -9.96 5.64 -13.99
N SER A 424 -9.49 6.84 -14.35
CA SER A 424 -9.32 7.24 -15.74
C SER A 424 -8.39 6.27 -16.48
N GLY A 425 -7.22 5.94 -15.90
CA GLY A 425 -6.26 5.01 -16.49
C GLY A 425 -6.84 3.61 -16.73
N PHE A 426 -7.46 3.00 -15.72
CA PHE A 426 -8.09 1.69 -15.85
C PHE A 426 -9.26 1.71 -16.83
N THR A 427 -10.13 2.71 -16.77
CA THR A 427 -11.29 2.84 -17.65
C THR A 427 -10.84 2.98 -19.11
N LYS A 428 -9.79 3.77 -19.39
CA LYS A 428 -9.24 3.88 -20.75
C LYS A 428 -8.67 2.56 -21.28
N LEU A 429 -8.08 1.74 -20.41
CA LEU A 429 -7.55 0.44 -20.78
C LEU A 429 -8.68 -0.57 -21.06
N LEU A 430 -9.67 -0.64 -20.18
CA LEU A 430 -10.71 -1.68 -20.19
C LEU A 430 -11.93 -1.32 -21.03
N TYR A 431 -12.29 -0.04 -21.09
CA TYR A 431 -13.48 0.50 -21.75
C TYR A 431 -13.13 1.75 -22.58
N PRO A 432 -12.22 1.62 -23.59
CA PRO A 432 -11.80 2.75 -24.43
C PRO A 432 -12.93 3.39 -25.24
N ASP A 433 -14.04 2.70 -25.41
CA ASP A 433 -15.29 3.16 -26.05
C ASP A 433 -16.20 3.95 -25.10
N GLY A 434 -15.92 3.93 -23.79
CA GLY A 434 -16.76 4.54 -22.76
C GLY A 434 -18.03 3.77 -22.45
N LEU A 435 -18.16 2.52 -22.91
CA LEU A 435 -19.29 1.66 -22.61
C LEU A 435 -18.96 0.79 -21.38
N TYR A 436 -19.49 1.18 -20.23
CA TYR A 436 -19.32 0.47 -18.97
C TYR A 436 -20.60 0.52 -18.13
N SER A 437 -20.81 -0.52 -17.33
CA SER A 437 -21.88 -0.57 -16.34
C SER A 437 -21.48 0.12 -15.02
N LYS A 438 -22.42 0.18 -14.07
CA LYS A 438 -22.14 0.66 -12.70
C LYS A 438 -21.12 -0.25 -12.01
N ASP A 439 -21.32 -1.56 -12.10
CA ASP A 439 -20.49 -2.58 -11.45
C ASP A 439 -19.05 -2.56 -11.99
N ASP A 440 -18.89 -2.35 -13.30
CA ASP A 440 -17.57 -2.22 -13.93
C ASP A 440 -16.77 -1.03 -13.35
N ILE A 441 -17.43 0.10 -13.16
CA ILE A 441 -16.80 1.30 -12.57
C ILE A 441 -16.57 1.14 -11.08
N GLU A 442 -17.45 0.44 -10.37
CA GLU A 442 -17.26 0.12 -8.95
C GLU A 442 -16.01 -0.74 -8.74
N GLU A 443 -15.82 -1.77 -9.57
CA GLU A 443 -14.64 -2.62 -9.54
C GLU A 443 -13.35 -1.80 -9.76
N VAL A 444 -13.33 -0.97 -10.80
CA VAL A 444 -12.21 -0.05 -11.09
C VAL A 444 -11.96 0.90 -9.91
N LEU A 445 -13.02 1.43 -9.31
CA LEU A 445 -12.94 2.35 -8.17
C LEU A 445 -12.34 1.68 -6.93
N ARG A 446 -12.72 0.43 -6.64
CA ARG A 446 -12.18 -0.33 -5.50
C ARG A 446 -10.66 -0.52 -5.62
N TYR A 447 -10.16 -0.96 -6.78
CA TYR A 447 -8.72 -1.07 -7.01
C TYR A 447 -8.01 0.29 -6.94
N SER A 448 -8.63 1.33 -7.50
CA SER A 448 -8.09 2.69 -7.49
C SER A 448 -7.95 3.25 -6.07
N LEU A 449 -8.96 3.06 -5.22
CA LEU A 449 -8.93 3.48 -3.82
C LEU A 449 -7.87 2.73 -3.03
N GLU A 450 -7.75 1.42 -3.22
CA GLU A 450 -6.78 0.60 -2.50
C GLU A 450 -5.33 1.02 -2.82
N LEU A 451 -5.00 1.17 -4.11
CA LEU A 451 -3.66 1.54 -4.56
C LEU A 451 -3.23 2.93 -4.06
N ARG A 452 -4.15 3.90 -3.99
CA ARG A 452 -3.87 5.21 -3.39
C ARG A 452 -3.86 5.16 -1.87
N ARG A 453 -4.76 4.40 -1.23
CA ARG A 453 -4.78 4.22 0.23
C ARG A 453 -3.44 3.71 0.74
N ARG A 454 -2.81 2.77 0.02
CA ARG A 454 -1.47 2.26 0.36
C ARG A 454 -0.42 3.38 0.49
N VAL A 455 -0.45 4.40 -0.37
CA VAL A 455 0.41 5.59 -0.24
C VAL A 455 0.10 6.33 1.06
N LYS A 456 -1.18 6.56 1.37
CA LYS A 456 -1.59 7.29 2.57
C LYS A 456 -1.29 6.58 3.88
N GLU A 457 -1.45 5.26 3.93
CA GLU A 457 -1.06 4.46 5.10
C GLU A 457 0.43 4.62 5.42
N GLN A 458 1.28 4.75 4.40
CA GLN A 458 2.71 5.03 4.62
C GLN A 458 2.98 6.47 5.04
N LEU A 459 2.25 7.45 4.49
CA LEU A 459 2.35 8.84 4.92
C LEU A 459 1.93 9.01 6.37
N LYS A 460 0.89 8.31 6.82
CA LYS A 460 0.49 8.24 8.24
C LYS A 460 1.60 7.70 9.12
N ARG A 461 2.33 6.67 8.66
CA ARG A 461 3.48 6.12 9.40
C ARG A 461 4.66 7.10 9.48
N ILE A 462 4.90 7.89 8.43
CA ILE A 462 6.05 8.82 8.36
C ILE A 462 5.74 10.16 9.03
N GLY A 463 4.59 10.76 8.72
CA GLY A 463 4.17 12.10 9.17
C GLY A 463 3.22 12.11 10.36
N GLY A 464 2.78 10.93 10.85
CA GLY A 464 1.95 10.80 12.03
C GLY A 464 0.57 11.45 11.87
N VAL A 465 0.26 12.38 12.78
CA VAL A 465 -1.08 13.00 12.94
C VAL A 465 -1.53 13.78 11.70
N GLU A 466 -0.59 14.31 10.90
CA GLU A 466 -0.90 15.06 9.67
C GLU A 466 -1.68 14.21 8.63
N PHE A 467 -1.55 12.88 8.67
CA PHE A 467 -2.12 11.96 7.69
C PHE A 467 -3.04 10.91 8.34
N TYR A 468 -3.77 11.26 9.40
CA TYR A 468 -4.65 10.32 10.12
C TYR A 468 -5.82 9.78 9.28
N ASP A 469 -6.29 10.56 8.30
CA ASP A 469 -7.40 10.24 7.40
C ASP A 469 -7.03 9.19 6.34
N VAL A 470 -7.02 7.92 6.76
CA VAL A 470 -6.70 6.76 5.89
C VAL A 470 -7.90 5.88 5.56
N ASN A 471 -9.06 6.16 6.14
CA ASN A 471 -10.29 5.39 5.93
C ASN A 471 -10.93 5.76 4.58
N PHE A 472 -10.36 5.25 3.51
CA PHE A 472 -10.86 5.50 2.16
C PHE A 472 -12.17 4.74 1.93
N SER A 473 -13.16 5.46 1.43
CA SER A 473 -14.49 4.92 1.13
C SER A 473 -15.08 5.58 -0.13
N TYR A 474 -16.15 4.96 -0.62
CA TYR A 474 -17.04 5.53 -1.63
C TYR A 474 -18.49 5.29 -1.22
N ILE A 475 -19.38 6.19 -1.66
CA ILE A 475 -20.80 6.17 -1.37
C ILE A 475 -21.55 5.93 -2.67
N ASP A 476 -22.38 4.90 -2.70
CA ASP A 476 -23.30 4.63 -3.81
C ASP A 476 -24.43 5.66 -3.80
N LYS A 477 -24.65 6.36 -4.92
CA LYS A 477 -25.67 7.41 -5.03
C LYS A 477 -27.11 6.87 -5.09
N GLU A 478 -27.29 5.61 -5.45
CA GLU A 478 -28.61 4.99 -5.53
C GLU A 478 -29.03 4.41 -4.17
N THR A 479 -28.11 3.72 -3.49
CA THR A 479 -28.40 3.05 -2.21
C THR A 479 -28.04 3.89 -0.98
N TYR A 480 -27.21 4.93 -1.16
CA TYR A 480 -26.61 5.74 -0.08
C TYR A 480 -25.72 4.95 0.88
N ASN A 481 -25.34 3.73 0.52
CA ASN A 481 -24.41 2.92 1.31
C ASN A 481 -22.98 3.40 1.13
N GLU A 482 -22.24 3.50 2.24
CA GLU A 482 -20.82 3.81 2.25
C GLU A 482 -20.00 2.52 2.36
N HIS A 483 -19.08 2.33 1.42
CA HIS A 483 -18.23 1.15 1.30
C HIS A 483 -16.77 1.54 1.57
N TYR A 484 -16.16 0.92 2.58
CA TYR A 484 -14.77 1.14 2.96
C TYR A 484 -13.82 0.18 2.23
N VAL A 485 -12.71 0.70 1.71
CA VAL A 485 -11.71 -0.08 0.96
C VAL A 485 -10.44 -0.23 1.78
N ASN A 486 -10.11 -1.46 2.16
CA ASN A 486 -8.94 -1.80 2.97
C ASN A 486 -7.73 -2.23 2.11
N VAL A 487 -6.52 -2.01 2.62
CA VAL A 487 -5.29 -2.62 2.09
C VAL A 487 -5.08 -4.01 2.70
N MET A 488 -4.44 -4.93 1.97
CA MET A 488 -4.21 -6.30 2.45
C MET A 488 -3.10 -6.37 3.51
N GLU A 489 -2.13 -5.46 3.45
CA GLU A 489 -0.97 -5.44 4.32
C GLU A 489 -1.29 -4.74 5.65
N LYS A 490 -2.02 -5.44 6.53
CA LYS A 490 -2.25 -5.01 7.93
C LYS A 490 -1.20 -5.62 8.87
N ASP A 491 -0.83 -4.86 9.90
CA ASP A 491 -0.05 -5.40 11.02
C ASP A 491 -0.88 -6.49 11.72
N GLN A 492 -0.30 -7.69 11.86
CA GLN A 492 -0.93 -8.83 12.54
C GLN A 492 -1.25 -8.56 14.03
N SER A 493 -0.81 -7.42 14.59
CA SER A 493 -1.16 -6.95 15.94
C SER A 493 -2.53 -6.29 16.04
N THR A 494 -3.28 -6.12 14.94
CA THR A 494 -4.69 -5.68 14.98
C THR A 494 -5.66 -6.80 14.58
N VAL A 495 -5.66 -7.88 15.37
CA VAL A 495 -6.84 -8.77 15.46
C VAL A 495 -7.83 -8.15 16.44
N ILE A 496 -8.39 -7.01 16.08
CA ILE A 496 -9.71 -6.62 16.57
C ILE A 496 -10.65 -6.98 15.43
N ARG A 497 -11.59 -7.89 15.69
CA ARG A 497 -12.69 -8.19 14.78
C ARG A 497 -13.36 -6.88 14.38
N GLU A 498 -13.11 -6.42 13.16
CA GLU A 498 -14.05 -5.55 12.44
C GLU A 498 -15.38 -6.30 12.46
N THR A 499 -16.32 -5.76 13.22
CA THR A 499 -17.64 -6.35 13.38
C THR A 499 -18.25 -6.42 11.99
N SER A 500 -18.53 -7.64 11.53
CA SER A 500 -19.27 -7.89 10.31
C SER A 500 -20.62 -7.19 10.46
N GLN A 501 -20.76 -5.99 9.87
CA GLN A 501 -22.07 -5.48 9.50
C GLN A 501 -22.59 -6.45 8.45
N ARG A 502 -23.43 -7.38 8.89
CA ARG A 502 -24.20 -8.24 8.00
C ARG A 502 -25.00 -7.34 7.07
N GLU A 503 -24.74 -7.50 5.77
CA GLU A 503 -25.60 -7.08 4.69
C GLU A 503 -27.04 -7.53 4.99
N MET A 504 -27.98 -6.58 5.05
CA MET A 504 -29.37 -6.88 4.77
C MET A 504 -29.49 -7.06 3.26
N GLY A 505 -29.31 -8.30 2.81
CA GLY A 505 -29.60 -8.72 1.44
C GLY A 505 -30.75 -9.72 1.45
N ILE A 506 -31.92 -9.25 1.02
CA ILE A 506 -33.04 -10.09 0.58
C ILE A 506 -32.53 -10.95 -0.58
N VAL A 507 -32.55 -12.27 -0.43
CA VAL A 507 -32.36 -13.21 -1.55
C VAL A 507 -33.71 -13.89 -1.81
N ASN A 508 -34.34 -13.50 -2.92
CA ASN A 508 -35.32 -14.31 -3.62
C ASN A 508 -34.59 -15.22 -4.62
N ASP A 509 -35.23 -16.35 -4.93
CA ASP A 509 -34.97 -17.34 -6.00
C ASP A 509 -34.09 -18.56 -5.71
N ILE A 510 -34.76 -19.58 -5.15
CA ILE A 510 -35.09 -20.91 -5.71
C ILE A 510 -34.12 -21.54 -6.73
N ASN A 511 -33.54 -22.69 -6.35
CA ASN A 511 -33.45 -23.96 -7.11
C ASN A 511 -33.01 -25.06 -6.11
N GLU A 512 -33.93 -25.91 -5.65
CA GLU A 512 -34.14 -27.30 -6.10
C GLU A 512 -32.90 -28.20 -6.01
N ASP A 513 -32.74 -28.88 -4.86
CA ASP A 513 -32.67 -30.35 -4.79
C ASP A 513 -32.59 -30.87 -3.32
N CYS A 514 -33.61 -31.67 -2.94
CA CYS A 514 -33.66 -32.76 -1.95
C CYS A 514 -33.22 -32.56 -0.48
N GLU A 515 -33.83 -33.12 0.56
CA GLU A 515 -35.09 -33.82 0.88
C GLU A 515 -35.01 -33.95 2.43
N PHE A 516 -36.06 -33.65 3.19
CA PHE A 516 -36.50 -34.29 4.46
C PHE A 516 -37.49 -33.40 5.25
N SER A 517 -38.78 -33.64 4.97
CA SER A 517 -39.92 -33.82 5.89
C SER A 517 -40.05 -32.95 7.17
N ILE A 518 -40.88 -31.90 7.09
CA ILE A 518 -41.56 -31.27 8.24
C ILE A 518 -43.03 -31.73 8.24
N THR A 519 -43.43 -32.59 9.19
CA THR A 519 -44.86 -32.74 9.59
C THR A 519 -44.99 -33.32 10.99
N ALA A 520 -45.02 -32.43 12.00
CA ALA A 520 -45.62 -32.52 13.33
C ALA A 520 -44.92 -31.41 14.13
N ILE A 521 -45.52 -30.27 14.44
CA ILE A 521 -46.65 -30.11 15.35
C ILE A 521 -47.34 -28.78 15.00
N GLN A 522 -48.51 -28.87 14.38
CA GLN A 522 -49.59 -27.94 14.65
C GLN A 522 -50.50 -28.62 15.66
N ASN A 523 -50.21 -28.40 16.94
CA ASN A 523 -51.25 -28.17 17.94
C ASN A 523 -51.10 -26.72 18.37
N ALA A 524 -51.50 -25.85 17.45
CA ALA A 524 -52.11 -24.58 17.79
C ALA A 524 -53.15 -24.85 18.88
N PHE A 525 -53.12 -24.09 19.97
CA PHE A 525 -54.08 -23.00 20.13
C PHE A 525 -55.47 -23.43 19.67
N ASP A 526 -56.19 -24.01 20.61
CA ASP A 526 -57.63 -24.11 20.50
C ASP A 526 -58.21 -22.71 20.33
N CYS A 527 -59.08 -22.60 19.34
CA CYS A 527 -59.82 -21.41 18.96
C CYS A 527 -60.65 -20.84 20.11
N LYS A 528 -60.76 -19.51 20.18
CA LYS A 528 -62.00 -18.81 19.77
C LYS A 528 -61.80 -17.29 19.70
N GLU A 529 -61.97 -16.78 18.47
CA GLU A 529 -62.62 -15.53 18.04
C GLU A 529 -62.54 -14.30 18.99
N ILE A 530 -62.20 -13.08 18.56
CA ILE A 530 -62.99 -12.22 17.66
C ILE A 530 -62.13 -11.02 17.17
N LYS A 531 -62.05 -10.91 15.82
CA LYS A 531 -62.15 -9.74 14.89
C LYS A 531 -61.47 -8.37 15.10
N ALA A 532 -61.02 -7.87 13.93
CA ALA A 532 -61.10 -6.50 13.37
C ALA A 532 -59.96 -5.52 13.76
N GLU A 533 -59.00 -5.25 12.87
CA GLU A 533 -59.00 -4.27 11.74
C GLU A 533 -58.41 -2.89 12.13
N ARG A 534 -57.42 -2.45 11.30
CA ARG A 534 -56.92 -1.07 11.05
C ARG A 534 -55.93 -0.39 12.04
N ILE A 535 -54.65 -0.33 11.63
CA ILE A 535 -53.80 0.85 11.24
C ILE A 535 -54.03 2.18 12.03
N PRO A 536 -53.05 3.10 12.28
CA PRO A 536 -51.57 3.09 12.35
C PRO A 536 -51.00 3.84 13.59
N ALA A 537 -49.67 4.05 13.59
CA ALA A 537 -48.88 5.12 14.21
C ALA A 537 -49.62 6.34 14.81
N VAL A 538 -49.10 6.87 15.92
CA VAL A 538 -48.78 8.30 16.18
C VAL A 538 -48.35 8.44 17.64
N PHE A 539 -47.10 8.87 17.88
CA PHE A 539 -46.70 9.50 19.16
C PHE A 539 -47.48 10.82 19.33
N PRO A 540 -47.98 11.14 20.53
CA PRO A 540 -47.59 12.44 21.07
C PRO A 540 -47.39 12.51 22.60
N LYS A 541 -46.35 13.27 22.96
CA LYS A 541 -46.17 14.23 24.07
C LYS A 541 -47.03 14.15 25.34
N LEU A 542 -46.28 14.12 26.46
CA LEU A 542 -46.43 14.85 27.73
C LEU A 542 -47.76 14.77 28.50
N GLY A 543 -47.66 14.25 29.73
CA GLY A 543 -48.63 14.50 30.79
C GLY A 543 -48.31 13.69 32.03
N SER A 544 -47.94 14.38 33.10
CA SER A 544 -47.83 13.89 34.47
C SER A 544 -49.08 13.11 34.92
N GLU A 545 -48.88 11.94 35.54
CA GLU A 545 -49.51 11.47 36.79
C GLU A 545 -49.48 9.93 36.86
N ILE A 546 -48.78 9.43 37.89
CA ILE A 546 -49.08 8.27 38.73
C ILE A 546 -49.88 7.14 38.03
N ILE A 547 -49.19 6.07 37.63
CA ILE A 547 -49.81 4.77 37.40
C ILE A 547 -49.15 3.74 38.31
N ASP A 548 -50.04 3.21 39.15
CA ASP A 548 -49.95 2.16 40.13
C ASP A 548 -49.35 0.85 39.58
N GLU A 549 -48.81 0.05 40.50
CA GLU A 549 -48.18 -1.23 40.25
C GLU A 549 -49.20 -2.32 39.86
N ASN A 550 -48.68 -3.35 39.14
CA ASN A 550 -49.26 -4.67 38.88
C ASN A 550 -50.04 -4.84 37.56
N ILE A 551 -49.37 -5.48 36.59
CA ILE A 551 -49.74 -6.78 35.96
C ILE A 551 -48.66 -7.08 34.89
N LEU A 552 -47.84 -8.13 35.10
CA LEU A 552 -47.12 -8.92 34.07
C LEU A 552 -46.46 -10.15 34.76
N PRO A 553 -46.28 -11.31 34.06
CA PRO A 553 -46.29 -12.65 34.64
C PRO A 553 -44.97 -13.04 35.32
N ILE A 554 -45.09 -13.73 36.46
CA ILE A 554 -43.97 -14.35 37.19
C ILE A 554 -43.79 -15.78 36.63
N ILE A 555 -42.66 -16.06 35.99
CA ILE A 555 -42.31 -17.42 35.57
C ILE A 555 -41.73 -18.16 36.79
N SER A 556 -42.30 -19.31 37.15
CA SER A 556 -41.87 -20.10 38.29
C SER A 556 -40.60 -20.91 37.97
N GLY A 557 -39.80 -21.23 38.97
CA GLY A 557 -38.53 -21.95 38.80
C GLY A 557 -38.65 -23.37 38.21
N ASP A 558 -39.83 -23.96 38.25
CA ASP A 558 -40.10 -25.29 37.69
C ASP A 558 -40.35 -25.26 36.17
N ASP A 559 -40.92 -24.16 35.64
CA ASP A 559 -41.16 -23.97 34.20
C ASP A 559 -39.85 -23.77 33.42
N LEU A 560 -38.84 -23.17 34.07
CA LEU A 560 -37.50 -22.94 33.50
C LEU A 560 -36.72 -24.25 33.32
N ARG A 561 -36.98 -25.26 34.16
CA ARG A 561 -36.38 -26.60 34.04
C ARG A 561 -36.98 -27.40 32.88
N PHE A 562 -38.23 -27.12 32.52
CA PHE A 562 -38.90 -27.78 31.39
C PHE A 562 -38.30 -27.29 30.06
N LEU A 563 -38.07 -25.98 29.90
CA LEU A 563 -37.45 -25.37 28.72
C LEU A 563 -36.01 -25.85 28.44
N LEU A 564 -35.26 -26.23 29.47
CA LEU A 564 -33.87 -26.67 29.33
C LEU A 564 -33.72 -28.16 28.97
N LYS A 565 -34.81 -28.95 28.98
CA LYS A 565 -34.78 -30.41 28.76
C LYS A 565 -35.06 -30.84 27.32
N GLU A 566 -35.75 -30.06 26.53
CA GLU A 566 -35.92 -30.35 25.09
C GLU A 566 -34.78 -29.73 24.29
N LYS A 567 -34.07 -30.56 23.52
CA LYS A 567 -32.97 -30.13 22.67
C LYS A 567 -33.51 -29.32 21.50
N GLU A 568 -32.78 -28.25 21.17
CA GLU A 568 -32.92 -27.38 19.99
C GLU A 568 -34.09 -26.39 19.98
N ILE A 569 -34.08 -25.40 20.88
CA ILE A 569 -34.83 -24.15 20.64
C ILE A 569 -33.98 -22.94 21.09
N LEU A 570 -33.65 -22.04 20.16
CA LEU A 570 -33.26 -20.65 20.46
C LEU A 570 -34.55 -19.86 20.67
N HIS A 571 -34.80 -19.33 21.87
CA HIS A 571 -35.91 -18.41 22.11
C HIS A 571 -35.38 -17.00 22.41
N TYR A 572 -35.99 -16.01 21.78
CA TYR A 572 -35.67 -14.59 21.93
C TYR A 572 -36.84 -13.89 22.62
N MET A 573 -36.61 -13.33 23.81
CA MET A 573 -37.60 -12.50 24.49
C MET A 573 -37.07 -11.09 24.67
N GLU A 574 -37.69 -10.14 23.97
CA GLU A 574 -37.42 -8.71 24.17
C GLU A 574 -38.14 -8.20 25.43
N ASN A 575 -37.43 -7.46 26.27
CA ASN A 575 -37.98 -6.71 27.42
C ASN A 575 -38.54 -7.54 28.60
N ALA A 576 -37.91 -8.67 28.96
CA ALA A 576 -38.26 -9.43 30.15
C ALA A 576 -37.92 -8.66 31.44
N THR A 577 -38.82 -8.67 32.44
CA THR A 577 -38.63 -8.01 33.75
C THR A 577 -38.71 -9.07 34.85
N ALA A 578 -37.73 -9.14 35.77
CA ALA A 578 -37.68 -10.15 36.83
C ALA A 578 -37.79 -9.50 38.22
N TYR A 579 -38.45 -10.18 39.16
CA TYR A 579 -38.58 -9.75 40.55
C TYR A 579 -37.91 -10.76 41.48
N ILE A 580 -37.12 -10.28 42.44
CA ILE A 580 -36.56 -11.10 43.52
C ILE A 580 -37.29 -10.72 44.80
N LYS A 581 -37.86 -11.71 45.49
CA LYS A 581 -38.59 -11.52 46.75
C LYS A 581 -37.70 -11.97 47.91
N SER A 582 -37.31 -11.05 48.77
CA SER A 582 -36.69 -11.34 50.07
C SER A 582 -37.69 -10.96 51.16
N GLU A 583 -37.65 -11.66 52.30
CA GLU A 583 -38.62 -11.53 53.42
C GLU A 583 -39.10 -10.08 53.67
N GLY A 584 -40.32 -9.79 53.20
CA GLY A 584 -41.01 -8.51 53.45
C GLY A 584 -40.87 -7.41 52.39
N GLU A 585 -39.89 -7.47 51.49
CA GLU A 585 -39.68 -6.42 50.47
C GLU A 585 -39.47 -7.02 49.06
N SER A 586 -40.29 -6.56 48.11
CA SER A 586 -40.14 -6.88 46.69
C SER A 586 -39.18 -5.89 46.04
N ILE A 587 -38.01 -6.37 45.61
CA ILE A 587 -37.04 -5.57 44.88
C ILE A 587 -37.28 -5.76 43.38
N ARG A 588 -37.60 -4.66 42.69
CA ARG A 588 -37.78 -4.61 41.24
C ARG A 588 -36.42 -4.64 40.54
N VAL A 589 -36.18 -5.63 39.68
CA VAL A 589 -34.95 -5.70 38.86
C VAL A 589 -35.32 -5.56 37.38
N LEU A 590 -34.48 -4.82 36.68
CA LEU A 590 -34.70 -4.13 35.41
C LEU A 590 -35.12 -5.01 34.21
N ARG A 591 -35.67 -4.33 33.18
CA ARG A 591 -35.98 -4.86 31.84
C ARG A 591 -34.68 -5.19 31.10
N GLY A 592 -34.59 -6.38 30.52
CA GLY A 592 -33.46 -6.77 29.67
C GLY A 592 -33.81 -7.86 28.67
N ASN A 593 -32.91 -8.10 27.72
CA ASN A 593 -33.05 -9.16 26.74
C ASN A 593 -32.47 -10.45 27.31
N LEU A 594 -33.30 -11.49 27.37
CA LEU A 594 -32.92 -12.80 27.87
C LEU A 594 -32.54 -13.69 26.69
N TYR A 595 -31.32 -14.23 26.73
CA TYR A 595 -30.84 -15.20 25.75
C TYR A 595 -30.61 -16.55 26.44
N VAL A 596 -31.20 -17.60 25.88
CA VAL A 596 -31.04 -18.97 26.34
C VAL A 596 -30.41 -19.78 25.21
N SER A 597 -29.21 -20.32 25.45
CA SER A 597 -28.49 -21.15 24.49
C SER A 597 -27.67 -22.19 25.25
N ASN A 598 -27.82 -23.47 24.88
CA ASN A 598 -27.10 -24.65 25.37
C ASN A 598 -26.56 -24.53 26.80
N GLN A 599 -27.44 -24.83 27.76
CA GLN A 599 -27.16 -24.88 29.20
C GLN A 599 -26.73 -23.55 29.84
N ARG A 600 -26.83 -22.42 29.13
CA ARG A 600 -26.56 -21.08 29.68
C ARG A 600 -27.75 -20.15 29.46
N VAL A 601 -28.10 -19.45 30.54
CA VAL A 601 -28.98 -18.28 30.52
C VAL A 601 -28.09 -17.06 30.61
N SER A 602 -28.20 -16.14 29.67
CA SER A 602 -27.39 -14.92 29.60
C SER A 602 -28.31 -13.70 29.51
N PHE A 603 -28.18 -12.80 30.48
CA PHE A 603 -28.80 -11.48 30.46
C PHE A 603 -27.85 -10.51 29.76
N VAL A 604 -28.30 -9.90 28.66
CA VAL A 604 -27.48 -8.93 27.93
C VAL A 604 -28.13 -7.55 28.01
N SER A 605 -27.32 -6.61 28.51
CA SER A 605 -27.57 -5.17 28.64
C SER A 605 -28.56 -4.77 29.74
N CYS A 606 -28.03 -4.05 30.72
CA CYS A 606 -28.80 -3.05 31.44
C CYS A 606 -28.01 -1.75 31.41
N ASN A 607 -28.53 -0.76 30.69
CA ASN A 607 -28.04 0.60 30.82
C ASN A 607 -28.55 1.12 32.16
N SER A 608 -27.62 1.41 33.07
CA SER A 608 -27.81 1.88 34.46
C SER A 608 -28.32 0.84 35.46
N VAL A 609 -27.37 0.30 36.25
CA VAL A 609 -27.64 -0.28 37.57
C VAL A 609 -26.92 0.63 38.57
N ASP A 610 -27.60 1.09 39.62
CA ASP A 610 -26.91 1.82 40.69
C ASP A 610 -26.05 0.87 41.54
N GLU A 611 -24.96 1.40 42.09
CA GLU A 611 -23.92 0.63 42.77
C GLU A 611 -24.44 -0.11 44.03
N ILE A 612 -25.53 0.39 44.62
CA ILE A 612 -26.15 -0.17 45.84
C ILE A 612 -26.92 -1.45 45.51
N THR A 613 -27.67 -1.43 44.40
CA THR A 613 -28.43 -2.60 43.92
C THR A 613 -27.49 -3.73 43.51
N TRP A 614 -26.36 -3.41 42.90
CA TRP A 614 -25.32 -4.39 42.54
C TRP A 614 -24.66 -5.02 43.77
N GLN A 615 -24.34 -4.22 44.80
CA GLN A 615 -23.77 -4.72 46.06
C GLN A 615 -24.72 -5.67 46.81
N ASN A 616 -26.03 -5.46 46.74
CA ASN A 616 -27.03 -6.31 47.39
C ASN A 616 -27.21 -7.66 46.67
N VAL A 617 -27.17 -7.66 45.33
CA VAL A 617 -27.19 -8.89 44.52
C VAL A 617 -25.96 -9.74 44.80
N VAL A 618 -24.77 -9.13 44.85
CA VAL A 618 -23.52 -9.84 45.16
C VAL A 618 -23.52 -10.40 46.59
N LYS A 619 -24.03 -9.65 47.58
CA LYS A 619 -24.18 -10.15 48.97
C LYS A 619 -25.16 -11.33 49.06
N TYR A 620 -26.27 -11.28 48.33
CA TYR A 620 -27.27 -12.37 48.30
C TYR A 620 -26.71 -13.67 47.69
N VAL A 621 -25.92 -13.55 46.62
CA VAL A 621 -25.27 -14.69 45.94
C VAL A 621 -24.21 -15.34 46.83
N ILE A 622 -23.43 -14.54 47.56
CA ILE A 622 -22.43 -15.04 48.52
C ILE A 622 -23.12 -15.71 49.71
N HIS A 623 -24.23 -15.18 50.19
CA HIS A 623 -24.93 -15.68 51.38
C HIS A 623 -25.70 -17.00 51.15
N ASN A 624 -26.11 -17.31 49.92
CA ASN A 624 -26.92 -18.49 49.60
C ASN A 624 -26.14 -19.62 48.88
N HIS A 625 -24.81 -19.51 48.78
CA HIS A 625 -23.93 -20.49 48.11
C HIS A 625 -24.11 -21.93 48.64
N GLU A 626 -24.42 -22.11 49.93
CA GLU A 626 -24.56 -23.44 50.53
C GLU A 626 -25.83 -24.20 50.09
N LYS A 627 -26.82 -23.53 49.48
CA LYS A 627 -28.10 -24.16 49.11
C LYS A 627 -28.15 -24.74 47.68
N TYR A 628 -27.26 -24.35 46.77
CA TYR A 628 -27.31 -24.77 45.36
C TYR A 628 -25.90 -24.97 44.75
N PRO A 629 -25.17 -26.02 45.13
CA PRO A 629 -23.78 -26.24 44.72
C PRO A 629 -23.58 -26.60 43.25
N ASP A 630 -24.60 -27.16 42.57
CA ASP A 630 -24.43 -27.71 41.21
C ASP A 630 -24.63 -26.68 40.07
N ILE A 631 -24.81 -25.40 40.39
CA ILE A 631 -25.05 -24.33 39.40
C ILE A 631 -23.87 -23.32 39.35
N ILE A 632 -22.96 -23.32 40.33
CA ILE A 632 -21.90 -22.31 40.45
C ILE A 632 -20.54 -23.00 40.61
N GLU A 633 -19.78 -23.10 39.51
CA GLU A 633 -18.39 -23.55 39.56
C GLU A 633 -17.47 -22.33 39.76
N ILE A 634 -16.93 -22.17 40.99
CA ILE A 634 -15.85 -21.22 41.30
C ILE A 634 -14.53 -21.98 41.26
N GLN A 635 -13.80 -21.89 40.15
CA GLN A 635 -12.39 -22.28 40.11
C GLN A 635 -11.50 -21.09 40.53
N GLY A 636 -10.54 -21.37 41.41
CA GLY A 636 -9.99 -20.41 42.36
C GLY A 636 -8.87 -19.49 41.86
N ARG A 637 -8.74 -18.38 42.61
CA ARG A 637 -7.59 -17.44 42.73
C ARG A 637 -7.27 -16.49 41.54
N ARG A 638 -8.14 -15.51 41.29
CA ARG A 638 -7.92 -14.04 41.39
C ARG A 638 -9.04 -13.31 40.63
N ARG A 639 -9.51 -12.19 41.21
CA ARG A 639 -10.67 -11.41 40.74
C ARG A 639 -10.34 -10.65 39.45
N LYS A 640 -11.11 -10.80 38.37
CA LYS A 640 -11.38 -9.73 37.37
C LYS A 640 -12.74 -9.96 36.68
N LEU A 641 -13.56 -8.91 36.71
CA LEU A 641 -14.85 -8.77 36.03
C LEU A 641 -14.58 -8.03 34.70
N TYR A 642 -14.99 -8.57 33.56
CA TYR A 642 -14.89 -7.86 32.28
C TYR A 642 -16.03 -6.86 32.14
N LEU A 643 -15.71 -5.56 32.09
CA LEU A 643 -16.61 -4.48 31.70
C LEU A 643 -16.02 -3.78 30.47
N GLN A 644 -16.76 -3.82 29.38
CA GLN A 644 -16.40 -3.23 28.09
C GLN A 644 -17.01 -1.83 28.01
N LEU A 645 -16.19 -0.78 27.87
CA LEU A 645 -16.62 0.57 27.53
C LEU A 645 -15.80 1.11 26.35
N PRO A 646 -16.36 2.00 25.50
CA PRO A 646 -15.78 2.38 24.21
C PRO A 646 -14.75 3.50 24.33
N ASN A 647 -13.62 3.31 23.62
CA ASN A 647 -12.65 4.29 23.13
C ASN A 647 -12.46 5.61 23.89
N ALA A 648 -11.41 5.66 24.73
CA ALA A 648 -10.50 6.80 24.82
C ALA A 648 -9.18 6.36 25.47
N VAL A 649 -8.07 6.56 24.74
CA VAL A 649 -6.69 6.69 25.26
C VAL A 649 -6.18 5.51 26.10
N GLN A 650 -5.47 4.58 25.46
CA GLN A 650 -4.59 3.62 26.15
C GLN A 650 -3.32 4.32 26.65
N THR A 651 -3.45 5.01 27.77
CA THR A 651 -2.36 5.16 28.73
C THR A 651 -2.87 4.59 30.06
N CYS A 652 -2.27 3.46 30.45
CA CYS A 652 -2.29 2.87 31.79
C CYS A 652 -3.65 2.36 32.37
N ASN A 653 -4.01 1.11 32.04
CA ASN A 653 -5.03 0.36 32.79
C ASN A 653 -4.66 0.06 34.27
N LEU A 654 -3.39 0.21 34.68
CA LEU A 654 -2.99 0.10 36.08
C LEU A 654 -3.15 1.42 36.87
N PHE A 655 -3.05 2.55 36.17
CA PHE A 655 -3.11 3.90 36.74
C PHE A 655 -4.52 4.23 37.26
N ASN A 656 -5.56 3.88 36.49
CA ASN A 656 -6.95 4.09 36.90
C ASN A 656 -7.34 3.17 38.08
N ILE A 657 -6.82 1.94 38.13
CA ILE A 657 -7.12 0.97 39.20
C ILE A 657 -6.46 1.36 40.53
N ILE A 658 -5.23 1.89 40.50
CA ILE A 658 -4.51 2.34 41.71
C ILE A 658 -5.09 3.67 42.23
N ARG A 659 -5.38 4.63 41.33
CA ARG A 659 -6.04 5.91 41.67
C ARG A 659 -7.39 5.67 42.36
N ASP A 660 -8.19 4.74 41.85
CA ASP A 660 -9.53 4.46 42.38
C ASP A 660 -9.48 3.59 43.66
N SER A 661 -8.35 2.94 43.97
CA SER A 661 -8.12 2.23 45.23
C SER A 661 -7.60 3.14 46.35
N ILE A 662 -6.89 4.22 46.02
CA ILE A 662 -6.35 5.20 47.00
C ILE A 662 -7.43 6.23 47.37
N ASN A 663 -8.24 6.67 46.39
CA ASN A 663 -9.39 7.55 46.63
C ASN A 663 -10.51 6.88 47.46
N LYS A 664 -10.41 5.58 47.76
CA LYS A 664 -11.34 4.82 48.62
C LYS A 664 -10.99 4.85 50.11
N ASN A 665 -9.83 5.38 50.52
CA ASN A 665 -9.43 5.49 51.92
C ASN A 665 -9.44 6.96 52.38
N ASP A 666 -10.63 7.51 52.60
CA ASP A 666 -10.81 8.68 53.46
C ASP A 666 -10.57 8.27 54.92
N SER A 667 -9.31 8.30 55.35
CA SER A 667 -8.94 8.46 56.76
C SER A 667 -7.49 8.95 56.86
N GLU A 668 -7.23 9.88 57.78
CA GLU A 668 -6.09 10.80 57.95
C GLU A 668 -4.64 10.24 57.98
N GLU A 669 -4.35 9.04 57.46
CA GLU A 669 -3.01 8.43 57.49
C GLU A 669 -2.39 8.18 56.10
N ALA A 670 -2.67 9.03 55.10
CA ALA A 670 -1.90 9.01 53.87
C ALA A 670 -0.50 9.62 54.14
N THR A 671 0.53 8.77 54.24
CA THR A 671 1.90 9.21 54.52
C THR A 671 2.41 10.10 53.39
N GLU A 672 3.26 11.09 53.69
CA GLU A 672 3.81 12.06 52.71
C GLU A 672 4.48 11.38 51.49
N SER A 673 4.90 10.12 51.65
CA SER A 673 5.39 9.23 50.60
C SER A 673 4.34 8.81 49.56
N GLN A 674 3.10 8.51 49.98
CA GLN A 674 1.99 8.09 49.09
C GLN A 674 1.43 9.27 48.27
N ARG A 675 1.48 10.48 48.83
CA ARG A 675 1.17 11.72 48.09
C ARG A 675 2.25 12.08 47.07
N LEU A 676 3.51 11.65 47.30
CA LEU A 676 4.59 11.78 46.32
C LEU A 676 4.43 10.79 45.17
N GLU A 677 4.03 9.54 45.45
CA GLU A 677 3.79 8.47 44.48
C GLU A 677 2.72 8.82 43.43
N MET A 678 1.63 9.49 43.84
CA MET A 678 0.56 9.93 42.92
C MET A 678 1.01 11.01 41.93
N LYS A 679 2.06 11.78 42.26
CA LYS A 679 2.61 12.86 41.43
C LYS A 679 3.62 12.38 40.37
N TYR A 680 4.08 11.13 40.48
CA TYR A 680 5.06 10.53 39.57
C TYR A 680 4.42 9.72 38.42
N PHE A 681 3.22 9.18 38.62
CA PHE A 681 2.59 8.26 37.67
C PHE A 681 2.08 8.91 36.36
N GLU A 682 1.88 10.23 36.31
CA GLU A 682 1.47 10.95 35.08
C GLU A 682 2.65 11.33 34.17
N LYS A 683 3.89 11.00 34.58
CA LYS A 683 5.09 11.45 33.88
C LYS A 683 5.78 10.27 33.23
N GLU A 684 6.05 10.40 31.92
CA GLU A 684 6.91 9.51 31.12
C GLU A 684 8.38 9.57 31.61
N THR A 685 8.61 9.12 32.84
CA THR A 685 9.89 9.21 33.55
C THR A 685 10.37 7.83 33.93
N LEU A 686 11.69 7.66 33.96
CA LEU A 686 12.36 6.42 34.32
C LEU A 686 11.92 5.89 35.68
N ASN A 687 11.81 6.76 36.70
CA ASN A 687 11.32 6.38 38.02
C ASN A 687 9.89 5.81 38.01
N ALA A 688 9.00 6.36 37.18
CA ALA A 688 7.62 5.86 37.08
C ALA A 688 7.57 4.46 36.45
N TYR A 689 8.43 4.22 35.45
CA TYR A 689 8.57 2.90 34.83
C TYR A 689 9.22 1.88 35.76
N ALA A 690 10.30 2.24 36.45
CA ALA A 690 10.96 1.37 37.43
C ALA A 690 10.01 0.96 38.56
N PHE A 691 9.20 1.90 39.06
CA PHE A 691 8.17 1.63 40.05
C PHE A 691 7.09 0.67 39.53
N SER A 692 6.66 0.84 38.28
CA SER A 692 5.64 -0.04 37.67
C SER A 692 6.14 -1.47 37.45
N LEU A 693 7.40 -1.62 37.01
CA LEU A 693 8.07 -2.92 36.88
C LEU A 693 8.24 -3.62 38.25
N LYS A 694 8.49 -2.85 39.31
CA LYS A 694 8.56 -3.35 40.70
C LYS A 694 7.22 -3.85 41.24
N ILE A 695 6.10 -3.36 40.71
CA ILE A 695 4.78 -3.92 40.98
C ILE A 695 4.58 -5.22 40.18
N MET A 696 4.99 -5.24 38.91
CA MET A 696 4.91 -6.43 38.06
C MET A 696 5.75 -7.61 38.59
N SER A 697 6.89 -7.34 39.23
CA SER A 697 7.72 -8.39 39.84
C SER A 697 7.08 -9.09 41.05
N GLN A 698 5.96 -8.57 41.57
CA GLN A 698 5.19 -9.17 42.67
C GLN A 698 4.14 -10.19 42.18
N TYR A 699 3.96 -10.33 40.87
CA TYR A 699 3.10 -11.35 40.26
C TYR A 699 3.83 -12.70 40.17
N ASP A 700 3.08 -13.77 39.88
CA ASP A 700 3.62 -15.13 39.84
C ASP A 700 4.39 -15.35 38.53
N LEU A 701 5.63 -14.84 38.48
CA LEU A 701 6.55 -14.99 37.36
C LEU A 701 7.57 -16.11 37.64
N PRO A 702 8.11 -16.78 36.61
CA PRO A 702 9.24 -17.68 36.77
C PRO A 702 10.41 -16.98 37.47
N GLU A 703 11.11 -17.70 38.35
CA GLU A 703 12.19 -17.12 39.18
C GLU A 703 13.31 -16.50 38.35
N GLU A 704 13.67 -17.10 37.21
CA GLU A 704 14.68 -16.55 36.30
C GLU A 704 14.24 -15.21 35.70
N MET A 705 12.96 -15.07 35.33
CA MET A 705 12.39 -13.82 34.85
C MET A 705 12.35 -12.75 35.94
N LYS A 706 12.03 -13.11 37.19
CA LYS A 706 12.07 -12.18 38.33
C LYS A 706 13.48 -11.64 38.56
N ILE A 707 14.50 -12.48 38.45
CA ILE A 707 15.91 -12.07 38.60
C ILE A 707 16.26 -11.05 37.52
N SER A 708 16.04 -11.37 36.24
CA SER A 708 16.36 -10.46 35.13
C SER A 708 15.54 -9.16 35.18
N LEU A 709 14.28 -9.23 35.62
CA LEU A 709 13.42 -8.05 35.80
C LEU A 709 13.95 -7.13 36.91
N ASN A 710 14.42 -7.68 38.02
CA ASN A 710 15.03 -6.88 39.09
C ASN A 710 16.36 -6.24 38.64
N GLU A 711 17.18 -6.95 37.86
CA GLU A 711 18.40 -6.38 37.25
C GLU A 711 18.07 -5.21 36.31
N MET A 712 16.99 -5.35 35.52
CA MET A 712 16.48 -4.27 34.68
C MET A 712 16.07 -3.06 35.52
N ILE A 713 15.29 -3.25 36.58
CA ILE A 713 14.85 -2.17 37.49
C ILE A 713 16.07 -1.42 38.06
N ASP A 714 17.07 -2.15 38.58
CA ASP A 714 18.31 -1.56 39.10
C ASP A 714 19.07 -0.76 38.04
N SER A 715 19.11 -1.24 36.80
CA SER A 715 19.76 -0.55 35.68
C SER A 715 19.06 0.76 35.30
N LEU A 716 17.72 0.79 35.39
CA LEU A 716 16.91 1.98 35.13
C LEU A 716 17.09 3.04 36.25
N ASP A 717 17.16 2.62 37.51
CA ASP A 717 17.42 3.50 38.65
C ASP A 717 18.81 4.15 38.58
N ARG A 718 19.82 3.38 38.17
CA ARG A 718 21.18 3.92 37.94
C ARG A 718 21.20 4.97 36.84
N LEU A 719 20.43 4.76 35.79
CA LEU A 719 20.35 5.68 34.67
C LEU A 719 19.59 6.95 35.00
N ASP A 720 18.47 6.84 35.73
CA ASP A 720 17.77 8.00 36.28
C ASP A 720 18.70 8.85 37.14
N THR A 721 19.50 8.19 38.00
CA THR A 721 20.53 8.85 38.81
C THR A 721 21.58 9.58 37.95
N ALA A 722 22.03 8.95 36.85
CA ALA A 722 23.00 9.55 35.93
C ALA A 722 22.44 10.77 35.17
N LEU A 723 21.18 10.70 34.76
CA LEU A 723 20.46 11.79 34.09
C LEU A 723 20.19 12.97 35.04
N ARG A 724 19.79 12.70 36.29
CA ARG A 724 19.64 13.76 37.32
C ARG A 724 20.94 14.53 37.56
N LYS A 725 22.10 13.84 37.49
CA LYS A 725 23.43 14.47 37.59
C LYS A 725 23.85 15.20 36.30
N ASN A 726 23.31 14.80 35.14
CA ASN A 726 23.67 15.34 33.83
C ASN A 726 22.44 15.62 32.95
N PRO A 727 21.64 16.67 33.25
CA PRO A 727 20.34 16.90 32.61
C PRO A 727 20.41 17.14 31.09
N THR A 728 21.58 17.54 30.57
CA THR A 728 21.78 17.80 29.12
C THR A 728 21.58 16.57 28.24
N TYR A 729 21.62 15.36 28.81
CA TYR A 729 21.42 14.10 28.08
C TYR A 729 19.99 13.56 28.17
N GLU A 730 19.08 14.27 28.87
CA GLU A 730 17.71 13.84 29.10
C GLU A 730 16.93 13.70 27.79
N GLU A 731 16.94 14.70 26.91
CA GLU A 731 16.19 14.67 25.64
C GLU A 731 16.62 13.51 24.71
N GLN A 732 17.93 13.27 24.62
CA GLN A 732 18.47 12.18 23.79
C GLN A 732 18.16 10.79 24.36
N THR A 733 18.00 10.70 25.67
CA THR A 733 17.80 9.44 26.39
C THR A 733 16.31 9.16 26.64
N HIS A 734 15.48 10.20 26.63
CA HIS A 734 14.04 10.12 26.82
C HIS A 734 13.37 9.23 25.76
N ARG A 735 13.67 9.44 24.47
CA ARG A 735 13.14 8.61 23.37
C ARG A 735 13.49 7.13 23.48
N PHE A 736 14.60 6.81 24.12
CA PHE A 736 14.99 5.43 24.36
C PHE A 736 14.06 4.79 25.40
N PHE A 737 13.90 5.40 26.59
CA PHE A 737 13.12 4.77 27.66
C PHE A 737 11.61 4.84 27.46
N THR A 738 11.09 5.84 26.74
CA THR A 738 9.66 5.95 26.45
C THR A 738 9.17 4.98 25.38
N TYR A 739 10.09 4.31 24.67
CA TYR A 739 9.74 3.28 23.68
C TYR A 739 10.02 1.86 24.20
N TYR A 740 11.23 1.61 24.69
CA TYR A 740 11.64 0.24 25.01
C TYR A 740 11.03 -0.29 26.32
N VAL A 741 10.92 0.54 27.37
CA VAL A 741 10.41 0.07 28.68
C VAL A 741 8.91 -0.24 28.65
N PRO A 742 8.04 0.57 28.02
CA PRO A 742 6.62 0.23 27.90
C PRO A 742 6.36 -1.06 27.11
N GLU A 743 7.15 -1.33 26.07
CA GLU A 743 6.98 -2.57 25.29
C GLU A 743 7.40 -3.80 26.10
N THR A 744 8.50 -3.73 26.86
CA THR A 744 8.86 -4.81 27.80
C THR A 744 7.77 -5.06 28.84
N MET A 745 7.16 -4.00 29.38
CA MET A 745 6.02 -4.12 30.30
C MET A 745 4.80 -4.79 29.65
N ARG A 746 4.51 -4.48 28.38
CA ARG A 746 3.40 -5.08 27.62
C ARG A 746 3.62 -6.57 27.35
N LEU A 747 4.86 -6.97 27.07
CA LEU A 747 5.23 -8.36 26.88
C LEU A 747 5.10 -9.17 28.18
N ILE A 748 5.52 -8.61 29.32
CA ILE A 748 5.34 -9.23 30.65
C ILE A 748 3.85 -9.39 30.97
N ASP A 749 3.03 -8.37 30.69
CA ASP A 749 1.57 -8.43 30.89
C ASP A 749 0.93 -9.51 30.00
N SER A 750 1.37 -9.61 28.74
CA SER A 750 0.92 -10.67 27.82
C SER A 750 1.30 -12.06 28.32
N TYR A 751 2.51 -12.24 28.86
CA TYR A 751 2.95 -13.49 29.46
C TYR A 751 2.07 -13.89 30.66
N LEU A 752 1.76 -12.94 31.54
CA LEU A 752 0.85 -13.16 32.67
C LEU A 752 -0.58 -13.49 32.19
N GLU A 753 -1.05 -12.93 31.09
CA GLU A 753 -2.34 -13.28 30.51
C GLU A 753 -2.37 -14.72 29.96
N TYR A 754 -1.30 -15.19 29.31
CA TYR A 754 -1.22 -16.56 28.77
C TYR A 754 -1.10 -17.63 29.86
N ASP A 755 -0.35 -17.36 30.92
CA ASP A 755 -0.18 -18.26 32.07
C ASP A 755 -1.51 -18.51 32.80
N ASN A 756 -2.37 -17.49 32.88
CA ASN A 756 -3.69 -17.58 33.52
C ASN A 756 -4.74 -18.42 32.76
N VAL A 757 -4.47 -18.85 31.51
CA VAL A 757 -5.46 -19.50 30.63
C VAL A 757 -5.20 -21.01 30.45
N GLU A 758 -4.23 -21.61 31.15
CA GLU A 758 -3.82 -23.03 31.01
C GLU A 758 -3.68 -23.48 29.54
N VAL A 759 -3.11 -22.62 28.69
CA VAL A 759 -2.90 -22.93 27.27
C VAL A 759 -1.75 -23.92 27.15
N ALA A 760 -2.02 -25.10 26.55
CA ALA A 760 -1.05 -26.18 26.34
C ALA A 760 0.36 -25.69 25.96
N ASP A 761 1.33 -26.16 26.74
CA ASP A 761 2.78 -25.87 26.90
C ASP A 761 3.61 -25.44 25.65
N ASN A 762 3.12 -25.66 24.42
CA ASN A 762 3.89 -25.40 23.20
C ASN A 762 3.88 -23.93 22.71
N ARG A 763 3.07 -23.04 23.32
CA ARG A 763 3.00 -21.60 22.97
C ARG A 763 3.54 -20.64 24.03
N LEU A 764 3.79 -21.12 25.25
CA LEU A 764 4.34 -20.31 26.34
C LEU A 764 5.85 -20.08 26.19
N ASN A 765 6.59 -21.09 25.69
CA ASN A 765 8.05 -21.00 25.52
C ASN A 765 8.51 -19.85 24.60
N PRO A 766 7.89 -19.62 23.42
CA PRO A 766 8.28 -18.49 22.56
C PRO A 766 8.01 -17.12 23.19
N VAL A 767 6.93 -16.98 23.98
CA VAL A 767 6.58 -15.72 24.65
C VAL A 767 7.52 -15.48 25.84
N TYR A 768 7.87 -16.53 26.58
CA TYR A 768 8.89 -16.49 27.62
C TYR A 768 10.24 -16.01 27.06
N ASP A 769 10.69 -16.61 25.95
CA ASP A 769 11.94 -16.24 25.28
C ASP A 769 11.91 -14.78 24.79
N GLU A 770 10.77 -14.31 24.29
CA GLU A 770 10.59 -12.92 23.83
C GLU A 770 10.64 -11.92 24.99
N VAL A 771 9.99 -12.23 26.11
CA VAL A 771 10.05 -11.42 27.33
C VAL A 771 11.47 -11.35 27.88
N MET A 772 12.15 -12.50 28.02
CA MET A 772 13.52 -12.56 28.54
C MET A 772 14.51 -11.82 27.65
N ASN A 773 14.37 -11.92 26.32
CA ASN A 773 15.19 -11.15 25.39
C ASN A 773 14.95 -9.65 25.52
N SER A 774 13.69 -9.22 25.66
CA SER A 774 13.34 -7.81 25.84
C SER A 774 13.94 -7.24 27.13
N ILE A 775 13.75 -7.93 28.26
CA ILE A 775 14.32 -7.55 29.56
C ILE A 775 15.84 -7.40 29.45
N ASN A 776 16.54 -8.41 28.92
CA ASN A 776 17.99 -8.39 28.78
C ASN A 776 18.51 -7.27 27.86
N GLN A 777 17.81 -6.98 26.76
CA GLN A 777 18.17 -5.90 25.85
C GLN A 777 18.04 -4.54 26.52
N VAL A 778 16.95 -4.30 27.26
CA VAL A 778 16.75 -3.03 27.96
C VAL A 778 17.78 -2.85 29.07
N THR A 779 18.05 -3.89 29.87
CA THR A 779 19.09 -3.86 30.92
C THR A 779 20.49 -3.55 30.36
N LYS A 780 20.85 -4.15 29.22
CA LYS A 780 22.14 -3.89 28.59
C LYS A 780 22.24 -2.46 28.09
N ALA A 781 21.21 -1.99 27.42
CA ALA A 781 21.20 -0.67 26.81
C ALA A 781 21.08 0.47 27.84
N SER A 782 20.34 0.28 28.94
CA SER A 782 20.33 1.22 30.07
C SER A 782 21.70 1.31 30.75
N THR A 783 22.38 0.18 30.93
CA THR A 783 23.73 0.13 31.51
C THR A 783 24.73 0.84 30.60
N GLN A 784 24.74 0.53 29.31
CA GLN A 784 25.62 1.20 28.34
C GLN A 784 25.37 2.71 28.29
N ARG A 785 24.10 3.12 28.30
CA ARG A 785 23.76 4.55 28.27
C ARG A 785 24.21 5.28 29.52
N THR A 786 24.12 4.62 30.68
CA THR A 786 24.63 5.14 31.95
C THR A 786 26.14 5.37 31.88
N GLU A 787 26.90 4.40 31.36
CA GLU A 787 28.35 4.50 31.18
C GLU A 787 28.73 5.63 30.21
N GLU A 788 28.02 5.76 29.08
CA GLU A 788 28.23 6.85 28.11
C GLU A 788 28.04 8.23 28.74
N ILE A 789 26.99 8.42 29.53
CA ILE A 789 26.72 9.69 30.22
C ILE A 789 27.87 10.05 31.16
N TYR A 790 28.34 9.10 31.98
CA TYR A 790 29.45 9.35 32.91
C TYR A 790 30.78 9.60 32.18
N LEU A 791 31.05 8.88 31.09
CA LEU A 791 32.24 9.09 30.27
C LEU A 791 32.24 10.49 29.65
N MET A 792 31.14 10.90 29.02
CA MET A 792 31.00 12.22 28.40
C MET A 792 31.04 13.35 29.43
N ALA A 793 30.44 13.15 30.60
CA ALA A 793 30.51 14.11 31.71
C ALA A 793 31.97 14.31 32.17
N THR A 794 32.75 13.22 32.28
CA THR A 794 34.16 13.26 32.66
C THR A 794 35.02 13.97 31.60
N MET A 795 34.76 13.71 30.32
CA MET A 795 35.45 14.42 29.23
C MET A 795 35.13 15.92 29.23
N SER A 796 33.86 16.29 29.51
CA SER A 796 33.45 17.69 29.61
C SER A 796 34.11 18.41 30.78
N THR A 797 34.22 17.77 31.95
CA THR A 797 34.90 18.34 33.11
C THR A 797 36.41 18.47 32.88
N MET A 798 37.04 17.47 32.24
CA MET A 798 38.45 17.55 31.83
C MET A 798 38.70 18.70 30.84
N ALA A 799 37.85 18.84 29.80
CA ALA A 799 38.00 19.92 28.83
C ALA A 799 37.78 21.31 29.47
N LYS A 800 36.84 21.43 30.42
CA LYS A 800 36.65 22.65 31.20
C LYS A 800 37.85 22.94 32.10
N ALA A 801 38.43 21.93 32.74
CA ALA A 801 39.63 22.07 33.56
C ALA A 801 40.84 22.51 32.72
N GLU A 802 41.06 21.92 31.54
CA GLU A 802 42.11 22.34 30.60
C GLU A 802 41.89 23.77 30.07
N ALA A 803 40.64 24.15 29.78
CA ALA A 803 40.30 25.50 29.37
C ALA A 803 40.54 26.51 30.50
N LEU A 804 40.14 26.18 31.73
CA LEU A 804 40.43 26.99 32.93
C LEU A 804 41.93 27.10 33.17
N GLN A 805 42.69 26.02 33.04
CA GLN A 805 44.13 26.03 33.16
C GLN A 805 44.78 26.92 32.10
N LYS A 806 44.30 26.89 30.85
CA LYS A 806 44.75 27.80 29.79
C LYS A 806 44.41 29.27 30.09
N ILE A 807 43.22 29.55 30.62
CA ILE A 807 42.80 30.90 30.99
C ILE A 807 43.64 31.41 32.17
N MET A 808 43.82 30.59 33.21
CA MET A 808 44.68 30.92 34.37
C MET A 808 46.13 31.16 33.95
N ASN A 809 46.65 30.40 32.98
CA ASN A 809 47.97 30.62 32.41
C ASN A 809 48.04 31.93 31.60
N GLN A 810 46.97 32.32 30.90
CA GLN A 810 46.91 33.60 30.16
C GLN A 810 46.81 34.81 31.08
N ASP A 811 46.11 34.69 32.21
CA ASP A 811 45.93 35.76 33.20
C ASP A 811 47.09 35.86 34.21
N GLY A 812 48.18 35.10 34.01
CA GLY A 812 49.40 35.18 34.82
C GLY A 812 49.37 34.40 36.15
N TYR A 813 48.35 33.56 36.37
CA TYR A 813 48.22 32.67 37.53
C TYR A 813 48.85 31.28 37.30
N GLY A 814 49.52 31.08 36.15
CA GLY A 814 50.04 29.79 35.70
C GLY A 814 51.43 29.39 36.23
N GLU A 815 52.15 30.30 36.89
CA GLU A 815 53.47 30.00 37.49
C GLU A 815 53.56 30.63 38.89
N GLY A 816 53.49 29.79 39.92
CA GLY A 816 53.70 30.19 41.31
C GLY A 816 53.23 29.15 42.33
N ASP A 817 54.13 28.23 42.69
CA ASP A 817 54.20 27.37 43.88
C ASP A 817 53.00 26.50 44.29
N GLU A 818 53.21 25.18 44.27
CA GLU A 818 52.35 24.13 44.83
C GLU A 818 52.04 24.37 46.32
N PRO A 819 50.79 24.69 46.73
CA PRO A 819 50.44 24.83 48.15
C PRO A 819 50.02 23.51 48.82
N TRP A 820 49.87 22.41 48.07
CA TRP A 820 49.20 21.19 48.55
C TRP A 820 50.12 20.00 48.82
N LYS A 821 51.45 20.17 48.74
CA LYS A 821 52.40 19.23 49.35
C LYS A 821 52.67 19.66 50.80
N ASN A 822 51.78 19.26 51.70
CA ASN A 822 52.06 18.90 53.09
C ASN A 822 50.85 18.21 53.71
#